data_AF-A0A915YI24-F1
#
_entry.id   AF-A0A915YI24-F1
#
_cell.length_a   1.000
_cell.length_b   1.000
_cell.length_c   1.000
_cell.angle_alpha   90.00
_cell.angle_beta   90.00
_cell.angle_gamma   90.00
#
_symmetry.space_group_name_H-M   'P 1'
#
loop_
_entity.id
_entity.type
_entity.pdbx_description
1 polymer ?
#
loop_
_entity_poly.entity_id
_entity_poly.type
_entity_poly.pdbx_seq_one_letter_code
_entity_poly.pdbx_strand_id
1 'polypeptide(L)'
;MNLNKHFLFYLCLGFAFLMPSIVQAQLVNMEETWQEFLSNKKTANISELRKPEKSQPANYIKYSLIYANTYFCGDNIEGADEMMREIESMGKTVWDRVPGFEERYLGLKENIKAYKALDPVWEKFLNNKTSVSKEDVEAFPEAKKICERGTLCKYFYMISHDYFCNKNLDKAREVFDSRIRKLVATTFNPKDIEGLGDEVERMTQFWDGMDELTPAWEAYMETDISPGMDAELPIIGCYVIPNMKACILKATYDICGVGEKMLAKLKDLQDKSNDPIPSEIIEKMELIEEEVRVIKKDLAVLNTYWKKFTKTNKLPTGVTYKYVFACDREAEVKAYLMDGLIDPCMNGAKALENISKVRKTHKPALGKVTLEKLKELKALVKVESGDVTILNEAWEDFLPDNKLSDSYDLSFQYCDKLAEIKAFIIDGTVNICEKGEQRLDDIENVLDENEVEVDAETQRKLDALQEQSGKLSAKQNVLNKAWDFLLANNKVSDDFEYDYEFSCDRELEVKAYLLDGYTNPCLSGKYGLAEVEKVMAKYNPKLSDETLAQIKKLKSRLANEGGNVKTLTKAWEDFVPDNKLSGEINFIFDYCDKIAECRAYIIDGTINFCARGKERLEDIYQLQEDYLLTLDQTMEDKLETLHKMVEQGKPSVEELDKAWEICISMDHFVKVDRSKIQLADVYCDPISKTKAWVMKGLLNPCKEGDGYLSKIDYLKQKEAVVYGEELDYQVELLRVNVGKCK
;
A
#
# COMPACT_ATOMS: atom_id res chain seq x y z
N MET A 1 20.62 -75.13 -131.80
CA MET A 1 20.31 -73.82 -131.18
C MET A 1 21.04 -73.76 -129.85
N ASN A 2 21.86 -72.72 -129.68
CA ASN A 2 22.61 -72.31 -128.48
C ASN A 2 21.82 -72.53 -127.16
N LEU A 3 22.40 -72.81 -125.98
CA LEU A 3 23.59 -72.23 -125.38
C LEU A 3 24.05 -73.13 -124.20
N ASN A 4 25.31 -72.94 -123.83
CA ASN A 4 26.16 -73.78 -123.01
C ASN A 4 26.26 -73.25 -121.56
N LYS A 5 26.48 -74.15 -120.58
CA LYS A 5 27.58 -74.09 -119.57
C LYS A 5 27.22 -74.62 -118.17
N HIS A 6 27.89 -75.72 -117.81
CA HIS A 6 28.55 -76.00 -116.52
C HIS A 6 27.77 -75.78 -115.20
N PHE A 7 26.90 -76.73 -114.83
CA PHE A 7 26.47 -76.88 -113.44
C PHE A 7 26.22 -78.34 -112.98
N LEU A 8 26.77 -79.32 -113.71
CA LEU A 8 26.59 -80.74 -113.40
C LEU A 8 27.93 -81.43 -113.09
N PHE A 9 28.61 -80.94 -112.05
CA PHE A 9 29.52 -81.76 -111.23
C PHE A 9 28.76 -82.29 -110.00
N TYR A 10 27.58 -82.82 -110.31
CA TYR A 10 26.82 -83.81 -109.57
C TYR A 10 27.69 -85.10 -109.49
N LEU A 11 27.70 -85.95 -108.47
CA LEU A 11 26.87 -86.06 -107.28
C LEU A 11 27.31 -87.30 -106.46
N CYS A 12 28.62 -87.54 -106.25
CA CYS A 12 29.06 -88.84 -105.69
C CYS A 12 30.13 -88.79 -104.59
N LEU A 13 30.30 -87.68 -103.87
CA LEU A 13 31.25 -87.59 -102.73
C LEU A 13 30.66 -86.79 -101.54
N GLY A 14 29.35 -86.93 -101.30
CA GLY A 14 28.61 -86.13 -100.31
C GLY A 14 27.74 -86.94 -99.35
N PHE A 15 28.23 -88.07 -98.83
CA PHE A 15 27.49 -88.89 -97.85
C PHE A 15 28.45 -89.54 -96.83
N ALA A 16 29.05 -88.75 -95.92
CA ALA A 16 29.67 -89.29 -94.69
C ALA A 16 30.01 -88.24 -93.60
N PHE A 17 29.55 -86.99 -93.69
CA PHE A 17 29.78 -85.98 -92.63
C PHE A 17 28.54 -85.10 -92.44
N LEU A 18 27.46 -85.72 -91.95
CA LEU A 18 26.32 -85.03 -91.35
C LEU A 18 25.93 -85.81 -90.09
N MET A 19 26.55 -85.43 -88.96
CA MET A 19 26.06 -85.72 -87.62
C MET A 19 25.93 -84.38 -86.86
N PRO A 20 24.96 -84.25 -85.95
CA PRO A 20 24.35 -82.99 -85.58
C PRO A 20 25.22 -82.17 -84.63
N SER A 21 25.62 -80.97 -85.05
CA SER A 21 26.29 -79.94 -84.24
C SER A 21 25.37 -79.26 -83.21
N ILE A 22 24.30 -79.92 -82.74
CA ILE A 22 23.30 -79.30 -81.85
C ILE A 22 23.48 -79.73 -80.38
N VAL A 23 24.29 -80.75 -80.08
CA VAL A 23 24.53 -81.21 -78.68
C VAL A 23 25.73 -80.51 -78.00
N GLN A 24 26.61 -79.84 -78.75
CA GLN A 24 27.84 -79.26 -78.20
C GLN A 24 27.68 -77.82 -77.68
N ALA A 25 26.59 -77.12 -78.00
CA ALA A 25 26.36 -75.75 -77.52
C ALA A 25 25.80 -75.67 -76.08
N GLN A 26 25.31 -76.78 -75.51
CA GLN A 26 24.85 -76.84 -74.11
C GLN A 26 25.95 -77.21 -73.10
N LEU A 27 27.06 -77.79 -73.56
CA LEU A 27 28.15 -78.31 -72.70
C LEU A 27 29.19 -77.25 -72.31
N VAL A 28 29.32 -76.18 -73.08
CA VAL A 28 30.37 -75.16 -72.88
C VAL A 28 30.14 -74.34 -71.59
N ASN A 29 28.89 -74.18 -71.14
CA ASN A 29 28.59 -73.39 -69.94
C ASN A 29 28.74 -74.18 -68.62
N MET A 30 28.26 -75.43 -68.56
CA MET A 30 28.22 -76.22 -67.31
C MET A 30 29.62 -76.59 -66.78
N GLU A 31 30.56 -76.94 -67.65
CA GLU A 31 31.91 -77.33 -67.21
C GLU A 31 32.72 -76.12 -66.74
N GLU A 32 32.60 -74.98 -67.42
CA GLU A 32 33.25 -73.72 -67.03
C GLU A 32 32.77 -73.25 -65.65
N THR A 33 31.44 -73.20 -65.42
CA THR A 33 30.87 -72.87 -64.10
C THR A 33 31.26 -73.90 -63.03
N TRP A 34 31.41 -75.18 -63.38
CA TRP A 34 31.87 -76.21 -62.45
C TRP A 34 33.33 -76.00 -62.04
N GLN A 35 34.24 -75.71 -62.97
CA GLN A 35 35.63 -75.40 -62.64
C GLN A 35 35.74 -74.11 -61.82
N GLU A 36 34.92 -73.09 -62.12
CA GLU A 36 34.82 -71.88 -61.29
C GLU A 36 34.38 -72.24 -59.86
N PHE A 37 33.31 -73.00 -59.70
CA PHE A 37 32.82 -73.48 -58.40
C PHE A 37 33.87 -74.32 -57.65
N LEU A 38 34.63 -75.15 -58.35
CA LEU A 38 35.75 -75.90 -57.78
C LEU A 38 36.92 -75.00 -57.35
N SER A 39 37.11 -73.84 -57.97
CA SER A 39 38.15 -72.88 -57.60
C SER A 39 37.72 -71.91 -56.48
N ASN A 40 36.43 -71.54 -56.41
CA ASN A 40 35.90 -70.57 -55.45
C ASN A 40 34.79 -71.20 -54.59
N LYS A 41 35.04 -71.33 -53.28
CA LYS A 41 34.10 -71.99 -52.36
C LYS A 41 32.82 -71.20 -52.03
N LYS A 42 32.69 -69.96 -52.49
CA LYS A 42 31.60 -69.07 -52.08
C LYS A 42 30.70 -68.60 -53.22
N THR A 43 31.19 -68.56 -54.46
CA THR A 43 30.43 -68.03 -55.60
C THR A 43 30.78 -68.76 -56.88
N ALA A 44 29.77 -68.96 -57.74
CA ALA A 44 29.93 -69.32 -59.14
C ALA A 44 28.93 -68.51 -59.97
N ASN A 45 29.28 -68.10 -61.19
CA ASN A 45 28.36 -67.34 -62.02
C ASN A 45 27.26 -68.25 -62.59
N ILE A 46 26.05 -68.15 -62.04
CA ILE A 46 24.91 -69.00 -62.41
C ILE A 46 23.93 -68.34 -63.40
N SER A 47 24.16 -67.10 -63.83
CA SER A 47 23.18 -66.32 -64.64
C SER A 47 22.83 -66.97 -65.98
N GLU A 48 23.70 -67.85 -66.49
CA GLU A 48 23.55 -68.52 -67.77
C GLU A 48 23.33 -70.05 -67.66
N LEU A 49 23.27 -70.59 -66.43
CA LEU A 49 23.21 -72.04 -66.19
C LEU A 49 21.77 -72.58 -66.32
N ARG A 50 21.48 -73.29 -67.42
CA ARG A 50 20.19 -73.96 -67.63
C ARG A 50 20.12 -75.29 -66.89
N LYS A 51 18.97 -75.59 -66.26
CA LYS A 51 18.71 -76.85 -65.55
C LYS A 51 18.84 -78.05 -66.52
N PRO A 52 19.79 -78.97 -66.29
CA PRO A 52 19.93 -80.18 -67.10
C PRO A 52 18.73 -81.12 -66.92
N GLU A 53 18.51 -82.03 -67.87
CA GLU A 53 17.56 -83.13 -67.67
C GLU A 53 18.11 -84.16 -66.68
N LYS A 54 17.25 -84.82 -65.90
CA LYS A 54 17.66 -85.92 -65.00
C LYS A 54 18.30 -87.11 -65.74
N SER A 55 18.08 -87.22 -67.06
CA SER A 55 18.72 -88.17 -67.97
C SER A 55 20.24 -87.90 -68.15
N GLN A 56 20.74 -86.72 -67.74
CA GLN A 56 22.14 -86.32 -67.76
C GLN A 56 22.73 -86.26 -66.34
N PRO A 57 22.92 -87.40 -65.66
CA PRO A 57 23.17 -87.44 -64.22
C PRO A 57 24.43 -86.67 -63.77
N ALA A 58 25.51 -86.69 -64.56
CA ALA A 58 26.73 -85.96 -64.22
C ALA A 58 26.57 -84.43 -64.29
N ASN A 59 25.76 -83.91 -65.23
CA ASN A 59 25.50 -82.47 -65.34
C ASN A 59 24.44 -82.03 -64.33
N TYR A 60 23.38 -82.84 -64.16
CA TYR A 60 22.30 -82.56 -63.23
C TYR A 60 22.81 -82.46 -61.78
N ILE A 61 23.76 -83.32 -61.40
CA ILE A 61 24.29 -83.28 -60.04
C ILE A 61 25.22 -82.09 -59.80
N LYS A 62 26.05 -81.71 -60.78
CA LYS A 62 26.86 -80.48 -60.72
C LYS A 62 25.96 -79.26 -60.57
N TYR A 63 24.92 -79.16 -61.40
CA TYR A 63 23.90 -78.13 -61.32
C TYR A 63 23.28 -78.05 -59.92
N SER A 64 22.84 -79.20 -59.39
CA SER A 64 22.20 -79.28 -58.07
C SER A 64 23.13 -78.81 -56.96
N LEU A 65 24.41 -79.20 -56.98
CA LEU A 65 25.36 -78.77 -55.93
C LEU A 65 25.73 -77.29 -56.04
N ILE A 66 25.92 -76.77 -57.26
CA ILE A 66 26.13 -75.33 -57.48
C ILE A 66 24.95 -74.53 -56.95
N TYR A 67 23.72 -74.92 -57.30
CA TYR A 67 22.52 -74.24 -56.84
C TYR A 67 22.28 -74.43 -55.34
N ALA A 68 22.57 -75.60 -54.76
CA ALA A 68 22.52 -75.81 -53.32
C ALA A 68 23.42 -74.81 -52.59
N ASN A 69 24.66 -74.65 -53.05
CA ASN A 69 25.60 -73.68 -52.48
C ASN A 69 25.15 -72.24 -52.71
N THR A 70 24.69 -71.90 -53.91
CA THR A 70 24.23 -70.55 -54.22
C THR A 70 22.99 -70.16 -53.42
N TYR A 71 22.03 -71.07 -53.26
CA TYR A 71 20.87 -70.87 -52.40
C TYR A 71 21.28 -70.71 -50.94
N PHE A 72 22.18 -71.56 -50.44
CA PHE A 72 22.68 -71.44 -49.07
C PHE A 72 23.40 -70.12 -48.83
N CYS A 73 24.32 -69.72 -49.71
CA CYS A 73 25.04 -68.44 -49.59
C CYS A 73 24.15 -67.21 -49.87
N GLY A 74 22.99 -67.41 -50.48
CA GLY A 74 21.97 -66.40 -50.75
C GLY A 74 20.80 -66.43 -49.76
N ASP A 75 21.01 -67.05 -48.59
CA ASP A 75 20.06 -67.14 -47.47
C ASP A 75 18.72 -67.86 -47.81
N ASN A 76 18.66 -68.60 -48.93
CA ASN A 76 17.54 -69.46 -49.32
C ASN A 76 17.76 -70.90 -48.82
N ILE A 77 17.53 -71.12 -47.53
CA ILE A 77 17.76 -72.43 -46.88
C ILE A 77 16.86 -73.52 -47.44
N GLU A 78 15.59 -73.22 -47.75
CA GLU A 78 14.66 -74.19 -48.32
C GLU A 78 15.12 -74.70 -49.68
N GLY A 79 15.55 -73.79 -50.57
CA GLY A 79 16.12 -74.15 -51.87
C GLY A 79 17.42 -74.93 -51.74
N ALA A 80 18.27 -74.59 -50.77
CA ALA A 80 19.48 -75.34 -50.49
C ALA A 80 19.16 -76.78 -50.06
N ASP A 81 18.26 -76.96 -49.09
CA ASP A 81 17.83 -78.28 -48.60
C ASP A 81 17.08 -79.08 -49.68
N GLU A 82 16.33 -78.45 -50.59
CA GLU A 82 15.75 -79.10 -51.78
C GLU A 82 16.85 -79.68 -52.70
N MET A 83 17.83 -78.87 -53.07
CA MET A 83 18.91 -79.32 -53.95
C MET A 83 19.80 -80.37 -53.27
N MET A 84 20.02 -80.28 -51.95
CA MET A 84 20.73 -81.31 -51.18
C MET A 84 19.98 -82.65 -51.20
N ARG A 85 18.64 -82.64 -51.09
CA ARG A 85 17.82 -83.86 -51.23
C ARG A 85 17.87 -84.45 -52.63
N GLU A 86 17.88 -83.62 -53.68
CA GLU A 86 18.07 -84.07 -55.06
C GLU A 86 19.42 -84.77 -55.22
N ILE A 87 20.52 -84.20 -54.69
CA ILE A 87 21.85 -84.83 -54.68
C ILE A 87 21.83 -86.18 -53.95
N GLU A 88 21.21 -86.24 -52.76
CA GLU A 88 21.07 -87.45 -51.96
C GLU A 88 20.32 -88.56 -52.72
N SER A 89 19.26 -88.20 -53.47
CA SER A 89 18.44 -89.15 -54.24
C SER A 89 19.18 -89.82 -55.42
N MET A 90 20.22 -89.18 -55.96
CA MET A 90 21.00 -89.71 -57.08
C MET A 90 22.01 -90.79 -56.66
N GLY A 91 22.39 -90.83 -55.38
CA GLY A 91 23.26 -91.83 -54.79
C GLY A 91 24.76 -91.69 -55.13
N LYS A 92 25.59 -92.27 -54.27
CA LYS A 92 27.07 -92.12 -54.29
C LYS A 92 27.73 -92.54 -55.61
N THR A 93 27.15 -93.51 -56.32
CA THR A 93 27.68 -94.02 -57.59
C THR A 93 27.73 -92.97 -58.71
N VAL A 94 26.90 -91.92 -58.63
CA VAL A 94 26.94 -90.77 -59.56
C VAL A 94 27.97 -89.73 -59.10
N TRP A 95 28.12 -89.55 -57.80
CA TRP A 95 29.01 -88.57 -57.17
C TRP A 95 30.47 -88.90 -57.49
N ASP A 96 30.84 -90.17 -57.34
CA ASP A 96 32.20 -90.69 -57.54
C ASP A 96 32.71 -90.49 -58.99
N ARG A 97 31.80 -90.27 -59.95
CA ARG A 97 32.12 -90.05 -61.37
C ARG A 97 32.39 -88.58 -61.71
N VAL A 98 32.19 -87.66 -60.77
CA VAL A 98 32.38 -86.21 -60.97
C VAL A 98 33.56 -85.74 -60.13
N PRO A 99 34.72 -85.42 -60.75
CA PRO A 99 35.90 -84.94 -60.03
C PRO A 99 35.59 -83.69 -59.20
N GLY A 100 36.07 -83.68 -57.95
CA GLY A 100 35.89 -82.58 -57.00
C GLY A 100 34.52 -82.51 -56.33
N PHE A 101 33.56 -83.38 -56.69
CA PHE A 101 32.20 -83.32 -56.15
C PHE A 101 32.11 -83.63 -54.66
N GLU A 102 32.73 -84.72 -54.21
CA GLU A 102 32.63 -85.20 -52.82
C GLU A 102 33.14 -84.13 -51.82
N GLU A 103 34.29 -83.50 -52.09
CA GLU A 103 34.83 -82.42 -51.24
C GLU A 103 33.83 -81.24 -51.12
N ARG A 104 33.22 -80.83 -52.24
CA ARG A 104 32.28 -79.70 -52.28
C ARG A 104 30.97 -80.01 -51.57
N TYR A 105 30.44 -81.20 -51.81
CA TYR A 105 29.22 -81.66 -51.18
C TYR A 105 29.39 -81.79 -49.66
N LEU A 106 30.49 -82.42 -49.20
CA LEU A 106 30.78 -82.54 -47.78
C LEU A 106 31.00 -81.18 -47.13
N GLY A 107 31.73 -80.27 -47.78
CA GLY A 107 31.93 -78.91 -47.27
C GLY A 107 30.62 -78.13 -47.14
N LEU A 108 29.71 -78.21 -48.12
CA LEU A 108 28.39 -77.59 -48.02
C LEU A 108 27.54 -78.23 -46.91
N LYS A 109 27.58 -79.57 -46.78
CA LYS A 109 26.88 -80.30 -45.72
C LYS A 109 27.37 -79.90 -44.32
N GLU A 110 28.67 -79.67 -44.15
CA GLU A 110 29.25 -79.14 -42.91
C GLU A 110 28.79 -77.71 -42.62
N ASN A 111 28.75 -76.84 -43.66
CA ASN A 111 28.24 -75.48 -43.51
C ASN A 111 26.76 -75.45 -43.08
N ILE A 112 25.91 -76.27 -43.70
CA ILE A 112 24.49 -76.40 -43.34
C ILE A 112 24.35 -76.94 -41.91
N LYS A 113 25.20 -77.89 -41.51
CA LYS A 113 25.23 -78.39 -40.12
C LYS A 113 25.62 -77.28 -39.13
N ALA A 114 26.60 -76.44 -39.47
CA ALA A 114 27.00 -75.32 -38.62
C ALA A 114 25.90 -74.27 -38.49
N TYR A 115 25.20 -73.95 -39.59
CA TYR A 115 23.99 -73.12 -39.58
C TYR A 115 22.94 -73.68 -38.59
N LYS A 116 22.54 -74.95 -38.74
CA LYS A 116 21.55 -75.61 -37.86
C LYS A 116 22.00 -75.69 -36.40
N ALA A 117 23.30 -75.70 -36.13
CA ALA A 117 23.85 -75.77 -34.78
C ALA A 117 23.87 -74.42 -34.05
N LEU A 118 24.00 -73.29 -34.78
CA LEU A 118 24.01 -71.96 -34.17
C LEU A 118 22.59 -71.44 -33.88
N ASP A 119 21.58 -71.86 -34.64
CA ASP A 119 20.20 -71.38 -34.48
C ASP A 119 19.64 -71.54 -33.05
N PRO A 120 19.80 -72.69 -32.36
CA PRO A 120 19.36 -72.82 -30.96
C PRO A 120 20.09 -71.86 -29.99
N VAL A 121 21.33 -71.48 -30.28
CA VAL A 121 22.09 -70.49 -29.50
C VAL A 121 21.49 -69.10 -29.71
N TRP A 122 21.11 -68.77 -30.94
CA TRP A 122 20.42 -67.53 -31.26
C TRP A 122 19.06 -67.45 -30.58
N GLU A 123 18.26 -68.51 -30.60
CA GLU A 123 16.97 -68.57 -29.88
C GLU A 123 17.16 -68.36 -28.37
N LYS A 124 18.18 -69.00 -27.78
CA LYS A 124 18.56 -68.79 -26.37
C LYS A 124 18.90 -67.32 -26.10
N PHE A 125 19.69 -66.70 -26.98
CA PHE A 125 20.02 -65.27 -26.91
C PHE A 125 18.77 -64.38 -27.00
N LEU A 126 17.84 -64.67 -27.93
CA LEU A 126 16.61 -63.90 -28.07
C LEU A 126 15.73 -63.95 -26.82
N ASN A 127 15.63 -65.12 -26.18
CA ASN A 127 14.88 -65.31 -24.95
C ASN A 127 15.51 -64.58 -23.75
N ASN A 128 16.84 -64.60 -23.65
CA ASN A 128 17.58 -63.86 -22.64
C ASN A 128 18.94 -63.40 -23.19
N LYS A 129 19.06 -62.08 -23.39
CA LYS A 129 20.22 -61.44 -24.06
C LYS A 129 21.54 -61.61 -23.30
N THR A 130 21.50 -61.94 -22.01
CA THR A 130 22.69 -62.18 -21.18
C THR A 130 23.00 -63.67 -20.99
N SER A 131 22.20 -64.57 -21.57
CA SER A 131 22.34 -66.01 -21.37
C SER A 131 23.35 -66.71 -22.29
N VAL A 132 23.89 -65.98 -23.27
CA VAL A 132 24.86 -66.48 -24.25
C VAL A 132 26.12 -65.66 -24.12
N SER A 133 27.22 -66.31 -23.76
CA SER A 133 28.54 -65.66 -23.71
C SER A 133 29.23 -65.76 -25.07
N LYS A 134 30.33 -65.03 -25.24
CA LYS A 134 31.22 -65.19 -26.40
C LYS A 134 31.70 -66.63 -26.54
N GLU A 135 32.06 -67.31 -25.44
CA GLU A 135 32.54 -68.69 -25.44
C GLU A 135 31.47 -69.68 -25.93
N ASP A 136 30.19 -69.46 -25.56
CA ASP A 136 29.06 -70.24 -26.05
C ASP A 136 28.95 -70.18 -27.59
N VAL A 137 29.24 -69.01 -28.18
CA VAL A 137 29.20 -68.79 -29.63
C VAL A 137 30.45 -69.36 -30.31
N GLU A 138 31.63 -69.14 -29.73
CA GLU A 138 32.91 -69.63 -30.26
C GLU A 138 33.07 -71.15 -30.20
N ALA A 139 32.23 -71.85 -29.45
CA ALA A 139 32.08 -73.31 -29.50
C ALA A 139 31.63 -73.84 -30.89
N PHE A 140 31.15 -72.95 -31.77
CA PHE A 140 30.77 -73.23 -33.16
C PHE A 140 31.68 -72.51 -34.17
N PRO A 141 33.00 -72.80 -34.20
CA PRO A 141 33.98 -72.05 -34.98
C PRO A 141 33.72 -72.07 -36.49
N GLU A 142 32.97 -73.08 -36.96
CA GLU A 142 32.62 -73.26 -38.37
C GLU A 142 31.54 -72.26 -38.82
N ALA A 143 30.66 -71.83 -37.91
CA ALA A 143 29.65 -70.81 -38.19
C ALA A 143 30.28 -69.45 -38.56
N LYS A 144 31.51 -69.17 -38.10
CA LYS A 144 32.28 -67.97 -38.46
C LYS A 144 32.78 -67.96 -39.90
N LYS A 145 32.81 -69.13 -40.57
CA LYS A 145 33.45 -69.30 -41.89
C LYS A 145 32.45 -69.48 -43.03
N ILE A 146 31.16 -69.67 -42.72
CA ILE A 146 30.14 -69.95 -43.73
C ILE A 146 29.89 -68.72 -44.62
N CYS A 147 29.20 -68.93 -45.76
CA CYS A 147 28.86 -67.87 -46.71
C CYS A 147 27.46 -67.27 -46.51
N GLU A 148 26.55 -68.01 -45.88
CA GLU A 148 25.20 -67.56 -45.49
C GLU A 148 25.34 -66.42 -44.47
N ARG A 149 24.74 -65.27 -44.77
CA ARG A 149 25.08 -64.00 -44.14
C ARG A 149 24.35 -63.83 -42.81
N GLY A 150 23.20 -64.48 -42.65
CA GLY A 150 22.42 -64.49 -41.44
C GLY A 150 23.14 -65.06 -40.23
N THR A 151 23.67 -66.28 -40.36
CA THR A 151 24.45 -66.94 -39.31
C THR A 151 25.69 -66.16 -38.98
N LEU A 152 26.41 -65.63 -39.98
CA LEU A 152 27.57 -64.78 -39.73
C LEU A 152 27.17 -63.55 -38.90
N CYS A 153 26.06 -62.91 -39.26
CA CYS A 153 25.56 -61.75 -38.53
C CYS A 153 25.14 -62.11 -37.10
N LYS A 154 24.37 -63.18 -36.88
CA LYS A 154 24.01 -63.72 -35.56
C LYS A 154 25.26 -63.99 -34.72
N TYR A 155 26.24 -64.70 -35.29
CA TYR A 155 27.50 -65.08 -34.65
C TYR A 155 28.25 -63.85 -34.13
N PHE A 156 28.49 -62.85 -35.00
CA PHE A 156 29.22 -61.66 -34.60
C PHE A 156 28.39 -60.73 -33.71
N TYR A 157 27.07 -60.69 -33.86
CA TYR A 157 26.19 -59.90 -33.01
C TYR A 157 26.22 -60.38 -31.56
N MET A 158 26.06 -61.68 -31.32
CA MET A 158 26.11 -62.23 -29.96
C MET A 158 27.48 -61.97 -29.30
N ILE A 159 28.58 -62.05 -30.05
CA ILE A 159 29.92 -61.72 -29.54
C ILE A 159 30.06 -60.22 -29.23
N SER A 160 29.57 -59.34 -30.12
CA SER A 160 29.60 -57.89 -29.90
C SER A 160 28.77 -57.51 -28.67
N HIS A 161 27.59 -58.10 -28.51
CA HIS A 161 26.71 -57.91 -27.36
C HIS A 161 27.34 -58.42 -26.06
N ASP A 162 28.01 -59.58 -26.07
CA ASP A 162 28.74 -60.08 -24.90
C ASP A 162 29.88 -59.13 -24.50
N TYR A 163 30.67 -58.63 -25.46
CA TYR A 163 31.69 -57.61 -25.15
C TYR A 163 31.06 -56.34 -24.54
N PHE A 164 29.90 -55.93 -25.05
CA PHE A 164 29.15 -54.78 -24.52
C PHE A 164 28.75 -55.02 -23.06
N CYS A 165 28.14 -56.17 -22.75
CA CYS A 165 27.75 -56.53 -21.39
C CYS A 165 28.95 -56.70 -20.44
N ASN A 166 30.10 -57.07 -20.97
CA ASN A 166 31.37 -57.14 -20.24
C ASN A 166 32.11 -55.78 -20.18
N LYS A 167 31.44 -54.67 -20.52
CA LYS A 167 31.95 -53.29 -20.43
C LYS A 167 33.16 -53.02 -21.34
N ASN A 168 33.39 -53.86 -22.33
CA ASN A 168 34.46 -53.69 -23.32
C ASN A 168 33.91 -53.03 -24.58
N LEU A 169 33.60 -51.72 -24.46
CA LEU A 169 32.94 -50.96 -25.53
C LEU A 169 33.78 -50.91 -26.81
N ASP A 170 35.10 -50.80 -26.70
CA ASP A 170 36.00 -50.75 -27.85
C ASP A 170 35.90 -52.04 -28.70
N LYS A 171 35.99 -53.21 -28.06
CA LYS A 171 35.86 -54.49 -28.78
C LYS A 171 34.44 -54.74 -29.25
N ALA A 172 33.44 -54.36 -28.47
CA ALA A 172 32.04 -54.47 -28.86
C ALA A 172 31.78 -53.71 -30.17
N ARG A 173 32.22 -52.44 -30.21
CA ARG A 173 32.15 -51.59 -31.39
C ARG A 173 33.00 -52.09 -32.55
N GLU A 174 34.23 -52.51 -32.29
CA GLU A 174 35.13 -53.06 -33.33
C GLU A 174 34.46 -54.25 -34.05
N VAL A 175 33.91 -55.21 -33.30
CA VAL A 175 33.20 -56.36 -33.89
C VAL A 175 31.96 -55.90 -34.64
N PHE A 176 31.18 -54.97 -34.06
CA PHE A 176 29.96 -54.46 -34.69
C PHE A 176 30.24 -53.77 -36.02
N ASP A 177 31.17 -52.81 -36.05
CA ASP A 177 31.50 -52.03 -37.24
C ASP A 177 32.21 -52.88 -38.29
N SER A 178 33.17 -53.72 -37.88
CA SER A 178 34.00 -54.48 -38.82
C SER A 178 33.33 -55.72 -39.39
N ARG A 179 32.35 -56.31 -38.68
CA ARG A 179 31.69 -57.56 -39.09
C ARG A 179 30.21 -57.37 -39.40
N ILE A 180 29.47 -56.65 -38.58
CA ILE A 180 28.01 -56.57 -38.70
C ILE A 180 27.62 -55.46 -39.67
N ARG A 181 28.01 -54.20 -39.41
CA ARG A 181 27.69 -53.08 -40.31
C ARG A 181 28.19 -53.31 -41.74
N LYS A 182 29.37 -53.92 -41.92
CA LYS A 182 29.86 -54.31 -43.25
C LYS A 182 29.00 -55.36 -43.96
N LEU A 183 28.43 -56.31 -43.23
CA LEU A 183 27.50 -57.30 -43.81
C LEU A 183 26.18 -56.64 -44.20
N VAL A 184 25.64 -55.77 -43.35
CA VAL A 184 24.37 -55.05 -43.60
C VAL A 184 24.49 -54.03 -44.73
N ALA A 185 25.69 -53.51 -45.00
CA ALA A 185 25.95 -52.64 -46.15
C ALA A 185 25.94 -53.38 -47.52
N THR A 186 25.69 -54.70 -47.54
CA THR A 186 25.58 -55.50 -48.77
C THR A 186 24.11 -55.72 -49.18
N THR A 187 23.83 -56.68 -50.06
CA THR A 187 22.44 -57.07 -50.41
C THR A 187 21.71 -57.85 -49.31
N PHE A 188 22.33 -58.03 -48.14
CA PHE A 188 21.75 -58.75 -47.00
C PHE A 188 20.86 -57.82 -46.15
N ASN A 189 19.66 -58.29 -45.83
CA ASN A 189 18.73 -57.58 -44.95
C ASN A 189 18.54 -58.33 -43.62
N PRO A 190 19.03 -57.79 -42.49
CA PRO A 190 18.85 -58.39 -41.17
C PRO A 190 17.39 -58.64 -40.76
N LYS A 191 16.43 -57.90 -41.33
CA LYS A 191 15.00 -58.04 -41.01
C LYS A 191 14.39 -59.34 -41.54
N ASP A 192 15.07 -60.01 -42.45
CA ASP A 192 14.63 -61.31 -42.97
C ASP A 192 14.90 -62.44 -41.96
N ILE A 193 15.53 -62.12 -40.83
CA ILE A 193 15.90 -63.05 -39.77
C ILE A 193 15.23 -62.62 -38.46
N GLU A 194 14.51 -63.55 -37.85
CA GLU A 194 13.77 -63.30 -36.61
C GLU A 194 14.67 -62.70 -35.51
N GLY A 195 14.24 -61.55 -35.00
CA GLY A 195 14.89 -60.78 -33.93
C GLY A 195 16.20 -60.09 -34.30
N LEU A 196 16.86 -60.43 -35.41
CA LEU A 196 18.18 -59.88 -35.74
C LEU A 196 18.09 -58.42 -36.20
N GLY A 197 17.10 -58.10 -37.03
CA GLY A 197 16.88 -56.73 -37.52
C GLY A 197 16.76 -55.71 -36.40
N ASP A 198 15.88 -55.96 -35.43
CA ASP A 198 15.61 -55.06 -34.31
C ASP A 198 16.85 -54.88 -33.42
N GLU A 199 17.62 -55.95 -33.21
CA GLU A 199 18.81 -55.93 -32.37
C GLU A 199 19.98 -55.20 -33.04
N VAL A 200 20.15 -55.37 -34.35
CA VAL A 200 21.13 -54.60 -35.14
C VAL A 200 20.74 -53.12 -35.20
N GLU A 201 19.46 -52.80 -35.40
CA GLU A 201 18.96 -51.42 -35.41
C GLU A 201 19.19 -50.73 -34.06
N ARG A 202 18.83 -51.40 -32.96
CA ARG A 202 19.04 -50.91 -31.59
C ARG A 202 20.53 -50.65 -31.31
N MET A 203 21.41 -51.58 -31.63
CA MET A 203 22.85 -51.43 -31.39
C MET A 203 23.46 -50.36 -32.31
N THR A 204 22.93 -50.18 -33.53
CA THR A 204 23.33 -49.09 -34.43
C THR A 204 22.97 -47.74 -33.81
N GLN A 205 21.73 -47.55 -33.36
CA GLN A 205 21.30 -46.33 -32.68
C GLN A 205 22.12 -46.05 -31.41
N PHE A 206 22.46 -47.10 -30.67
CA PHE A 206 23.34 -46.98 -29.51
C PHE A 206 24.71 -46.41 -29.87
N TRP A 207 25.40 -47.00 -30.86
CA TRP A 207 26.73 -46.53 -31.26
C TRP A 207 26.72 -45.15 -31.89
N ASP A 208 25.67 -44.81 -32.65
CA ASP A 208 25.51 -43.47 -33.21
C ASP A 208 25.32 -42.43 -32.09
N GLY A 209 24.56 -42.76 -31.04
CA GLY A 209 24.44 -41.92 -29.85
C GLY A 209 25.72 -41.83 -29.02
N MET A 210 26.53 -42.89 -29.00
CA MET A 210 27.84 -42.89 -28.33
C MET A 210 28.84 -41.92 -28.96
N ASP A 211 28.73 -41.69 -30.27
CA ASP A 211 29.58 -40.73 -31.00
C ASP A 211 29.33 -39.28 -30.58
N GLU A 212 28.11 -38.97 -30.12
CA GLU A 212 27.78 -37.69 -29.49
C GLU A 212 28.13 -37.70 -27.99
N LEU A 213 27.78 -38.78 -27.28
CA LEU A 213 27.94 -38.86 -25.82
C LEU A 213 29.40 -38.75 -25.37
N THR A 214 30.32 -39.44 -26.05
CA THR A 214 31.72 -39.53 -25.61
C THR A 214 32.40 -38.16 -25.53
N PRO A 215 32.46 -37.35 -26.61
CA PRO A 215 33.05 -36.02 -26.55
C PRO A 215 32.26 -35.06 -25.65
N ALA A 216 30.91 -35.18 -25.60
CA ALA A 216 30.08 -34.35 -24.74
C ALA A 216 30.34 -34.60 -23.24
N TRP A 217 30.53 -35.87 -22.86
CA TRP A 217 30.88 -36.24 -21.50
C TRP A 217 32.28 -35.76 -21.12
N GLU A 218 33.26 -35.93 -22.00
CA GLU A 218 34.63 -35.44 -21.78
C GLU A 218 34.65 -33.93 -21.57
N ALA A 219 33.98 -33.17 -22.44
CA ALA A 219 33.87 -31.71 -22.32
C ALA A 219 33.17 -31.30 -21.02
N TYR A 220 32.11 -32.01 -20.61
CA TYR A 220 31.44 -31.74 -19.35
C TYR A 220 32.34 -32.01 -18.14
N MET A 221 33.09 -33.11 -18.14
CA MET A 221 34.00 -33.43 -17.04
C MET A 221 35.18 -32.45 -16.95
N GLU A 222 35.60 -31.84 -18.06
CA GLU A 222 36.67 -30.82 -18.07
C GLU A 222 36.18 -29.43 -17.63
N THR A 223 34.99 -29.03 -18.09
CA THR A 223 34.51 -27.63 -17.94
C THR A 223 33.45 -27.46 -16.86
N ASP A 224 32.85 -28.54 -16.38
CA ASP A 224 31.63 -28.56 -15.56
C ASP A 224 30.42 -27.87 -16.23
N ILE A 225 30.51 -27.62 -17.55
CA ILE A 225 29.44 -27.05 -18.36
C ILE A 225 29.00 -28.12 -19.36
N SER A 226 27.78 -28.60 -19.21
CA SER A 226 27.28 -29.61 -20.14
C SER A 226 26.96 -28.98 -21.49
N PRO A 227 27.44 -29.56 -22.61
CA PRO A 227 27.00 -29.16 -23.94
C PRO A 227 25.59 -29.69 -24.28
N GLY A 228 24.99 -30.49 -23.38
CA GLY A 228 23.78 -31.24 -23.66
C GLY A 228 24.04 -32.39 -24.63
N MET A 229 22.95 -33.02 -25.08
CA MET A 229 22.96 -33.92 -26.22
C MET A 229 21.53 -34.15 -26.73
N ASP A 230 21.38 -34.37 -28.02
CA ASP A 230 20.09 -34.62 -28.67
C ASP A 230 19.81 -36.12 -28.82
N ALA A 231 20.84 -36.95 -29.09
CA ALA A 231 20.64 -38.37 -29.30
C ALA A 231 19.95 -39.07 -28.12
N GLU A 232 19.03 -39.97 -28.43
CA GLU A 232 18.43 -40.88 -27.45
C GLU A 232 19.16 -42.22 -27.52
N LEU A 233 19.81 -42.62 -26.43
CA LEU A 233 20.46 -43.93 -26.35
C LEU A 233 19.43 -44.98 -25.94
N PRO A 234 19.23 -46.06 -26.71
CA PRO A 234 18.42 -47.17 -26.27
C PRO A 234 19.03 -47.82 -25.03
N ILE A 235 18.19 -48.33 -24.14
CA ILE A 235 18.63 -49.01 -22.92
C ILE A 235 18.95 -50.46 -23.26
N ILE A 236 20.20 -50.87 -23.05
CA ILE A 236 20.64 -52.26 -23.16
C ILE A 236 20.94 -52.77 -21.75
N GLY A 237 20.04 -53.60 -21.22
CA GLY A 237 19.90 -53.82 -19.76
C GLY A 237 21.11 -54.39 -19.03
N CYS A 238 22.10 -54.97 -19.73
CA CYS A 238 23.31 -55.48 -19.09
C CYS A 238 24.34 -54.38 -18.75
N TYR A 239 24.26 -53.19 -19.36
CA TYR A 239 25.17 -52.08 -19.05
C TYR A 239 24.52 -50.72 -19.32
N VAL A 240 24.13 -50.02 -18.24
CA VAL A 240 23.31 -48.80 -18.30
C VAL A 240 24.09 -47.49 -18.08
N ILE A 241 25.39 -47.57 -17.78
CA ILE A 241 26.22 -46.39 -17.48
C ILE A 241 26.20 -45.34 -18.60
N PRO A 242 26.27 -45.69 -19.90
CA PRO A 242 26.16 -44.70 -20.97
C PRO A 242 24.82 -43.95 -20.96
N ASN A 243 23.71 -44.64 -20.68
CA ASN A 243 22.39 -44.01 -20.57
C ASN A 243 22.33 -43.05 -19.38
N MET A 244 23.00 -43.36 -18.27
CA MET A 244 23.11 -42.46 -17.11
C MET A 244 23.88 -41.19 -17.46
N LYS A 245 25.04 -41.32 -18.13
CA LYS A 245 25.82 -40.16 -18.60
C LYS A 245 24.99 -39.27 -19.52
N ALA A 246 24.24 -39.87 -20.44
CA ALA A 246 23.34 -39.13 -21.33
C ALA A 246 22.23 -38.38 -20.55
N CYS A 247 21.64 -39.00 -19.53
CA CYS A 247 20.63 -38.34 -18.69
C CYS A 247 21.22 -37.17 -17.90
N ILE A 248 22.45 -37.33 -17.37
CA ILE A 248 23.15 -36.25 -16.67
C ILE A 248 23.36 -35.06 -17.60
N LEU A 249 23.94 -35.27 -18.79
CA LEU A 249 24.20 -34.19 -19.74
C LEU A 249 22.91 -33.43 -20.08
N LYS A 250 21.83 -34.16 -20.41
CA LYS A 250 20.51 -33.55 -20.68
C LYS A 250 19.98 -32.77 -19.48
N ALA A 251 20.08 -33.33 -18.27
CA ALA A 251 19.61 -32.68 -17.05
C ALA A 251 20.38 -31.39 -16.75
N THR A 252 21.70 -31.42 -16.84
CA THR A 252 22.54 -30.27 -16.50
C THR A 252 22.52 -29.19 -17.58
N TYR A 253 22.25 -29.55 -18.83
CA TYR A 253 22.06 -28.58 -19.91
C TYR A 253 20.74 -27.81 -19.77
N ASP A 254 19.65 -28.51 -19.43
CA ASP A 254 18.33 -27.93 -19.22
C ASP A 254 17.67 -28.45 -17.93
N ILE A 255 18.19 -27.98 -16.80
CA ILE A 255 17.72 -28.37 -15.47
C ILE A 255 16.26 -27.97 -15.24
N CYS A 256 15.82 -26.90 -15.92
CA CYS A 256 14.48 -26.35 -15.78
C CYS A 256 13.43 -27.09 -16.60
N GLY A 257 13.74 -27.48 -17.84
CA GLY A 257 12.79 -28.16 -18.73
C GLY A 257 12.77 -29.67 -18.56
N VAL A 258 13.92 -30.30 -18.33
CA VAL A 258 14.03 -31.77 -18.27
C VAL A 258 14.71 -32.32 -17.01
N GLY A 259 15.28 -31.48 -16.14
CA GLY A 259 16.03 -31.89 -14.95
C GLY A 259 15.31 -32.92 -14.07
N GLU A 260 14.07 -32.65 -13.67
CA GLU A 260 13.28 -33.60 -12.85
C GLU A 260 13.00 -34.92 -13.58
N LYS A 261 12.66 -34.85 -14.87
CA LYS A 261 12.40 -36.03 -15.70
C LYS A 261 13.66 -36.88 -15.84
N MET A 262 14.82 -36.26 -16.05
CA MET A 262 16.09 -36.95 -16.16
C MET A 262 16.57 -37.49 -14.82
N LEU A 263 16.34 -36.79 -13.71
CA LEU A 263 16.61 -37.30 -12.37
C LEU A 263 15.77 -38.56 -12.06
N ALA A 264 14.49 -38.57 -12.44
CA ALA A 264 13.65 -39.75 -12.30
C ALA A 264 14.17 -40.93 -13.15
N LYS A 265 14.57 -40.67 -14.40
CA LYS A 265 15.23 -41.68 -15.24
C LYS A 265 16.55 -42.17 -14.63
N LEU A 266 17.36 -41.29 -14.05
CA LEU A 266 18.62 -41.65 -13.40
C LEU A 266 18.40 -42.57 -12.20
N LYS A 267 17.38 -42.31 -11.38
CA LYS A 267 17.00 -43.18 -10.26
C LYS A 267 16.50 -44.54 -10.75
N ASP A 268 15.67 -44.58 -11.80
CA ASP A 268 15.21 -45.83 -12.43
C ASP A 268 16.38 -46.65 -13.04
N LEU A 269 17.35 -45.98 -13.67
CA LEU A 269 18.56 -46.64 -14.19
C LEU A 269 19.47 -47.14 -13.06
N GLN A 270 19.60 -46.37 -11.98
CA GLN A 270 20.33 -46.77 -10.78
C GLN A 270 19.73 -48.03 -10.16
N ASP A 271 18.40 -48.09 -10.01
CA ASP A 271 17.68 -49.25 -9.47
C ASP A 271 17.82 -50.50 -10.35
N LYS A 272 17.99 -50.32 -11.67
CA LYS A 272 18.18 -51.40 -12.65
C LYS A 272 19.63 -51.82 -12.84
N SER A 273 20.59 -51.06 -12.31
CA SER A 273 22.01 -51.37 -12.50
C SER A 273 22.42 -52.55 -11.62
N ASN A 274 22.94 -53.62 -12.25
CA ASN A 274 23.58 -54.73 -11.54
C ASN A 274 25.05 -54.45 -11.22
N ASP A 275 25.60 -53.35 -11.75
CA ASP A 275 26.99 -52.96 -11.60
C ASP A 275 27.15 -51.78 -10.63
N PRO A 276 28.31 -51.69 -9.93
CA PRO A 276 28.67 -50.49 -9.18
C PRO A 276 28.68 -49.26 -10.10
N ILE A 277 27.93 -48.24 -9.68
CA ILE A 277 27.85 -46.97 -10.41
C ILE A 277 29.12 -46.16 -10.09
N PRO A 278 29.85 -45.64 -11.10
CA PRO A 278 31.01 -44.78 -10.89
C PRO A 278 30.70 -43.59 -9.98
N SER A 279 31.63 -43.24 -9.09
CA SER A 279 31.45 -42.13 -8.12
C SER A 279 31.15 -40.81 -8.79
N GLU A 280 31.80 -40.52 -9.93
CA GLU A 280 31.54 -39.33 -10.74
C GLU A 280 30.07 -39.19 -11.16
N ILE A 281 29.39 -40.30 -11.48
CA ILE A 281 27.97 -40.29 -11.85
C ILE A 281 27.10 -40.04 -10.62
N ILE A 282 27.43 -40.65 -9.49
CA ILE A 282 26.72 -40.44 -8.22
C ILE A 282 26.81 -38.97 -7.80
N GLU A 283 28.01 -38.38 -7.83
CA GLU A 283 28.22 -36.97 -7.50
C GLU A 283 27.39 -36.04 -8.40
N LYS A 284 27.39 -36.28 -9.73
CA LYS A 284 26.56 -35.48 -10.64
C LYS A 284 25.06 -35.68 -10.44
N MET A 285 24.62 -36.89 -10.11
CA MET A 285 23.23 -37.16 -9.75
C MET A 285 22.80 -36.39 -8.49
N GLU A 286 23.64 -36.36 -7.46
CA GLU A 286 23.38 -35.61 -6.22
C GLU A 286 23.31 -34.10 -6.47
N LEU A 287 24.17 -33.56 -7.35
CA LEU A 287 24.11 -32.15 -7.76
C LEU A 287 22.78 -31.82 -8.45
N ILE A 288 22.35 -32.64 -9.42
CA ILE A 288 21.05 -32.47 -10.10
C ILE A 288 19.91 -32.54 -9.08
N GLU A 289 19.95 -33.50 -8.16
CA GLU A 289 18.94 -33.63 -7.11
C GLU A 289 18.86 -32.39 -6.21
N GLU A 290 20.01 -31.85 -5.81
CA GLU A 290 20.07 -30.64 -5.00
C GLU A 290 19.56 -29.41 -5.76
N GLU A 291 19.96 -29.21 -7.02
CA GLU A 291 19.51 -28.07 -7.82
C GLU A 291 17.99 -28.11 -8.05
N VAL A 292 17.45 -29.27 -8.44
CA VAL A 292 16.00 -29.46 -8.59
C VAL A 292 15.28 -29.18 -7.27
N ARG A 293 15.84 -29.60 -6.14
CA ARG A 293 15.29 -29.35 -4.80
C ARG A 293 15.30 -27.86 -4.45
N VAL A 294 16.41 -27.15 -4.68
CA VAL A 294 16.56 -25.71 -4.41
C VAL A 294 15.59 -24.90 -5.26
N ILE A 295 15.53 -25.17 -6.56
CA ILE A 295 14.60 -24.50 -7.49
C ILE A 295 13.16 -24.65 -7.00
N LYS A 296 12.73 -25.86 -6.61
CA LYS A 296 11.39 -26.12 -6.09
C LYS A 296 11.12 -25.41 -4.77
N LYS A 297 12.09 -25.42 -3.85
CA LYS A 297 11.95 -24.79 -2.53
C LYS A 297 11.76 -23.28 -2.65
N ASP A 298 12.64 -22.60 -3.38
CA ASP A 298 12.59 -21.15 -3.53
C ASP A 298 11.29 -20.69 -4.22
N LEU A 299 10.89 -21.43 -5.27
CA LEU A 299 9.64 -21.16 -5.97
C LEU A 299 8.41 -21.40 -5.08
N ALA A 300 8.43 -22.43 -4.23
CA ALA A 300 7.34 -22.72 -3.30
C ALA A 300 7.17 -21.61 -2.24
N VAL A 301 8.28 -21.07 -1.72
CA VAL A 301 8.26 -19.94 -0.77
C VAL A 301 7.60 -18.73 -1.43
N LEU A 302 8.05 -18.35 -2.63
CA LEU A 302 7.48 -17.21 -3.34
C LEU A 302 6.00 -17.41 -3.66
N ASN A 303 5.61 -18.58 -4.18
CA ASN A 303 4.22 -18.87 -4.53
C ASN A 303 3.30 -18.87 -3.30
N THR A 304 3.81 -19.26 -2.13
CA THR A 304 3.07 -19.18 -0.86
C THR A 304 2.76 -17.73 -0.52
N TYR A 305 3.74 -16.83 -0.61
CA TYR A 305 3.53 -15.41 -0.34
C TYR A 305 2.68 -14.73 -1.41
N TRP A 306 2.91 -15.02 -2.69
CA TRP A 306 2.11 -14.52 -3.80
C TRP A 306 0.62 -14.86 -3.63
N LYS A 307 0.31 -16.10 -3.23
CA LYS A 307 -1.07 -16.54 -2.95
C LYS A 307 -1.70 -15.80 -1.77
N LYS A 308 -0.93 -15.43 -0.75
CA LYS A 308 -1.42 -14.63 0.39
C LYS A 308 -1.62 -13.17 -0.01
N PHE A 309 -0.63 -12.61 -0.71
CA PHE A 309 -0.62 -11.24 -1.21
C PHE A 309 -1.82 -10.98 -2.13
N THR A 310 -2.04 -11.82 -3.14
CA THR A 310 -3.16 -11.66 -4.09
C THR A 310 -4.54 -11.68 -3.46
N LYS A 311 -4.69 -12.20 -2.23
CA LYS A 311 -5.96 -12.19 -1.48
C LYS A 311 -6.12 -11.01 -0.54
N THR A 312 -5.02 -10.48 -0.01
CA THR A 312 -5.04 -9.56 1.15
C THR A 312 -4.35 -8.23 0.88
N ASN A 313 -3.60 -8.12 -0.21
CA ASN A 313 -2.66 -7.04 -0.52
C ASN A 313 -1.65 -6.77 0.63
N LYS A 314 -1.39 -7.77 1.48
CA LYS A 314 -0.48 -7.66 2.63
C LYS A 314 0.49 -8.82 2.66
N LEU A 315 1.71 -8.57 3.14
CA LEU A 315 2.69 -9.60 3.49
C LEU A 315 3.02 -9.56 4.99
N PRO A 316 3.50 -10.68 5.57
CA PRO A 316 4.07 -10.67 6.91
C PRO A 316 5.29 -9.74 6.99
N THR A 317 5.45 -9.06 8.12
CA THR A 317 6.63 -8.23 8.40
C THR A 317 7.91 -9.06 8.32
N GLY A 318 8.95 -8.55 7.66
CA GLY A 318 10.26 -9.20 7.53
C GLY A 318 10.32 -10.38 6.56
N VAL A 319 9.33 -10.52 5.67
CA VAL A 319 9.36 -11.57 4.65
C VAL A 319 10.57 -11.41 3.72
N THR A 320 11.21 -12.54 3.39
CA THR A 320 12.29 -12.59 2.39
C THR A 320 12.01 -13.68 1.36
N TYR A 321 12.20 -13.32 0.09
CA TYR A 321 12.19 -14.23 -1.06
C TYR A 321 13.27 -13.81 -2.05
N LYS A 322 13.67 -14.74 -2.93
CA LYS A 322 14.63 -14.43 -3.99
C LYS A 322 13.98 -13.57 -5.08
N TYR A 323 14.84 -12.93 -5.87
CA TYR A 323 14.46 -12.08 -7.01
C TYR A 323 14.96 -12.60 -8.36
N VAL A 324 15.70 -13.71 -8.33
CA VAL A 324 16.21 -14.39 -9.51
C VAL A 324 15.80 -15.85 -9.41
N PHE A 325 15.08 -16.32 -10.42
CA PHE A 325 14.57 -17.69 -10.47
C PHE A 325 15.01 -18.29 -11.80
N ALA A 326 15.86 -19.33 -11.74
CA ALA A 326 16.43 -19.95 -12.94
C ALA A 326 15.34 -20.44 -13.90
N CYS A 327 14.27 -21.04 -13.37
CA CYS A 327 13.29 -21.80 -14.13
C CYS A 327 11.89 -21.18 -14.24
N ASP A 328 11.59 -20.11 -13.50
CA ASP A 328 10.29 -19.42 -13.59
C ASP A 328 10.52 -17.90 -13.58
N ARG A 329 10.57 -17.32 -14.78
CA ARG A 329 10.78 -15.86 -14.93
C ARG A 329 9.53 -15.05 -14.61
N GLU A 330 8.35 -15.67 -14.53
CA GLU A 330 7.16 -15.01 -13.97
C GLU A 330 7.33 -14.82 -12.46
N ALA A 331 7.98 -15.76 -11.77
CA ALA A 331 8.28 -15.66 -10.35
C ALA A 331 9.06 -14.37 -10.01
N GLU A 332 10.05 -14.00 -10.81
CA GLU A 332 10.76 -12.72 -10.65
C GLU A 332 9.82 -11.52 -10.72
N VAL A 333 8.88 -11.52 -11.69
CA VAL A 333 7.87 -10.47 -11.81
C VAL A 333 6.96 -10.44 -10.58
N LYS A 334 6.54 -11.59 -10.05
CA LYS A 334 5.73 -11.67 -8.82
C LYS A 334 6.46 -11.09 -7.62
N ALA A 335 7.76 -11.38 -7.46
CA ALA A 335 8.58 -10.84 -6.39
C ALA A 335 8.61 -9.30 -6.43
N TYR A 336 8.95 -8.71 -7.59
CA TYR A 336 8.98 -7.25 -7.73
C TYR A 336 7.59 -6.61 -7.62
N LEU A 337 6.53 -7.28 -8.08
CA LEU A 337 5.16 -6.77 -7.92
C LEU A 337 4.74 -6.69 -6.46
N MET A 338 5.08 -7.69 -5.65
CA MET A 338 4.78 -7.67 -4.22
C MET A 338 5.46 -6.49 -3.53
N ASP A 339 6.76 -6.27 -3.79
CA ASP A 339 7.48 -5.13 -3.23
C ASP A 339 6.89 -3.79 -3.68
N GLY A 340 6.69 -3.65 -4.99
CA GLY A 340 6.19 -2.41 -5.58
C GLY A 340 4.76 -2.10 -5.18
N LEU A 341 3.90 -3.08 -4.89
CA LEU A 341 2.52 -2.83 -4.47
C LEU A 341 2.36 -2.69 -2.96
N ILE A 342 3.26 -3.26 -2.16
CA ILE A 342 3.30 -3.02 -0.71
C ILE A 342 3.71 -1.59 -0.42
N ASP A 343 4.68 -1.10 -1.19
CA ASP A 343 5.20 0.24 -1.05
C ASP A 343 5.33 0.89 -2.44
N PRO A 344 4.19 1.33 -3.04
CA PRO A 344 4.18 1.98 -4.34
C PRO A 344 5.06 3.21 -4.40
N CYS A 345 5.17 3.94 -3.29
CA CYS A 345 5.95 5.16 -3.15
C CYS A 345 7.45 4.90 -3.24
N MET A 346 8.02 4.05 -2.36
CA MET A 346 9.48 3.84 -2.38
C MET A 346 9.93 2.84 -3.44
N ASN A 347 9.14 1.78 -3.64
CA ASN A 347 9.55 0.62 -4.43
C ASN A 347 8.84 0.51 -5.77
N GLY A 348 7.76 1.26 -6.02
CA GLY A 348 6.94 1.10 -7.22
C GLY A 348 7.67 1.38 -8.53
N ALA A 349 8.38 2.52 -8.64
CA ALA A 349 9.15 2.85 -9.84
C ALA A 349 10.28 1.85 -10.10
N LYS A 350 11.05 1.51 -9.05
CA LYS A 350 12.14 0.53 -9.10
C LYS A 350 11.63 -0.87 -9.46
N ALA A 351 10.48 -1.27 -8.91
CA ALA A 351 9.81 -2.52 -9.26
C ALA A 351 9.38 -2.53 -10.72
N LEU A 352 8.77 -1.45 -11.23
CA LEU A 352 8.38 -1.36 -12.65
C LEU A 352 9.59 -1.41 -13.59
N GLU A 353 10.71 -0.77 -13.22
CA GLU A 353 11.96 -0.84 -13.97
C GLU A 353 12.51 -2.28 -14.01
N ASN A 354 12.59 -2.94 -12.85
CA ASN A 354 13.07 -4.32 -12.75
C ASN A 354 12.16 -5.29 -13.49
N ILE A 355 10.83 -5.15 -13.38
CA ILE A 355 9.87 -5.92 -14.16
C ILE A 355 10.09 -5.67 -15.66
N SER A 356 10.35 -4.42 -16.07
CA SER A 356 10.66 -4.13 -17.46
C SER A 356 11.96 -4.80 -17.91
N LYS A 357 13.00 -4.86 -17.08
CA LYS A 357 14.26 -5.57 -17.39
C LYS A 357 14.01 -7.05 -17.59
N VAL A 358 13.35 -7.71 -16.63
CA VAL A 358 12.98 -9.14 -16.72
C VAL A 358 12.17 -9.42 -18.00
N ARG A 359 11.18 -8.57 -18.30
CA ARG A 359 10.33 -8.74 -19.48
C ARG A 359 11.05 -8.51 -20.81
N LYS A 360 12.02 -7.60 -20.86
CA LYS A 360 12.85 -7.36 -22.06
C LYS A 360 13.81 -8.53 -22.30
N THR A 361 14.47 -9.02 -21.25
CA THR A 361 15.50 -10.06 -21.36
C THR A 361 14.88 -11.45 -21.58
N HIS A 362 13.83 -11.80 -20.83
CA HIS A 362 13.35 -13.19 -20.75
C HIS A 362 11.96 -13.42 -21.34
N LYS A 363 11.18 -12.36 -21.61
CA LYS A 363 9.82 -12.43 -22.16
C LYS A 363 8.91 -13.49 -21.50
N PRO A 364 8.80 -13.54 -20.15
CA PRO A 364 7.96 -14.52 -19.47
C PRO A 364 6.48 -14.36 -19.86
N ALA A 365 5.79 -15.49 -20.00
CA ALA A 365 4.34 -15.50 -20.03
C ALA A 365 3.82 -15.13 -18.63
N LEU A 366 2.99 -14.09 -18.55
CA LEU A 366 2.41 -13.63 -17.29
C LEU A 366 0.98 -14.14 -17.17
N GLY A 367 0.65 -14.74 -16.02
CA GLY A 367 -0.70 -15.11 -15.67
C GLY A 367 -1.60 -13.89 -15.52
N LYS A 368 -2.92 -14.11 -15.61
CA LYS A 368 -3.94 -13.05 -15.55
C LYS A 368 -3.82 -12.18 -14.29
N VAL A 369 -3.68 -12.81 -13.12
CA VAL A 369 -3.55 -12.09 -11.84
C VAL A 369 -2.28 -11.24 -11.80
N THR A 370 -1.17 -11.75 -12.32
CA THR A 370 0.11 -11.03 -12.40
C THR A 370 -0.01 -9.79 -13.31
N LEU A 371 -0.72 -9.91 -14.44
CA LEU A 371 -1.01 -8.79 -15.35
C LEU A 371 -1.91 -7.73 -14.71
N GLU A 372 -2.95 -8.15 -13.98
CA GLU A 372 -3.84 -7.25 -13.23
C GLU A 372 -3.05 -6.45 -12.19
N LYS A 373 -2.22 -7.12 -11.38
CA LYS A 373 -1.34 -6.47 -10.40
C LYS A 373 -0.31 -5.54 -11.03
N LEU A 374 0.25 -5.88 -12.19
CA LEU A 374 1.14 -4.99 -12.92
C LEU A 374 0.41 -3.72 -13.42
N LYS A 375 -0.85 -3.85 -13.84
CA LYS A 375 -1.65 -2.69 -14.26
C LYS A 375 -1.98 -1.79 -13.06
N GLU A 376 -2.31 -2.39 -11.91
CA GLU A 376 -2.53 -1.70 -10.64
C GLU A 376 -1.30 -0.89 -10.24
N LEU A 377 -0.11 -1.51 -10.22
CA LEU A 377 1.13 -0.82 -9.88
C LEU A 377 1.42 0.36 -10.83
N LYS A 378 1.23 0.17 -12.13
CA LYS A 378 1.40 1.24 -13.12
C LYS A 378 0.44 2.40 -12.91
N ALA A 379 -0.78 2.15 -12.47
CA ALA A 379 -1.75 3.19 -12.21
C ALA A 379 -1.36 4.02 -10.98
N LEU A 380 -0.95 3.35 -9.90
CA LEU A 380 -0.50 4.00 -8.66
C LEU A 380 0.69 4.94 -8.90
N VAL A 381 1.74 4.44 -9.56
CA VAL A 381 2.94 5.26 -9.87
C VAL A 381 2.62 6.42 -10.82
N LYS A 382 1.63 6.28 -11.71
CA LYS A 382 1.25 7.34 -12.66
C LYS A 382 0.44 8.48 -11.99
N VAL A 383 -0.48 8.14 -11.10
CA VAL A 383 -1.30 9.14 -10.38
C VAL A 383 -0.40 10.07 -9.57
N GLU A 384 0.55 9.49 -8.81
CA GLU A 384 1.54 10.23 -8.04
C GLU A 384 2.32 11.26 -8.88
N SER A 385 2.80 10.87 -10.07
CA SER A 385 3.54 11.78 -10.95
C SER A 385 2.71 12.96 -11.47
N GLY A 386 1.39 12.80 -11.57
CA GLY A 386 0.47 13.86 -11.98
C GLY A 386 0.23 14.87 -10.86
N ASP A 387 -0.07 14.37 -9.66
CA ASP A 387 -0.38 15.21 -8.49
C ASP A 387 0.82 16.06 -8.04
N VAL A 388 2.04 15.52 -8.15
CA VAL A 388 3.29 16.26 -7.87
C VAL A 388 3.53 17.36 -8.90
N THR A 389 3.14 17.16 -10.16
CA THR A 389 3.27 18.20 -11.19
C THR A 389 2.38 19.40 -10.87
N ILE A 390 1.11 19.15 -10.51
CA ILE A 390 0.15 20.19 -10.11
C ILE A 390 0.65 20.95 -8.89
N LEU A 391 1.18 20.23 -7.89
CA LEU A 391 1.76 20.86 -6.71
C LEU A 391 2.94 21.77 -7.04
N ASN A 392 3.85 21.34 -7.91
CA ASN A 392 5.00 22.16 -8.28
C ASN A 392 4.57 23.44 -9.01
N GLU A 393 3.56 23.36 -9.88
CA GLU A 393 2.96 24.54 -10.53
C GLU A 393 2.35 25.49 -9.49
N ALA A 394 1.57 24.96 -8.54
CA ALA A 394 1.00 25.75 -7.45
C ALA A 394 2.06 26.36 -6.53
N TRP A 395 3.14 25.63 -6.25
CA TRP A 395 4.25 26.10 -5.41
C TRP A 395 4.97 27.27 -6.08
N GLU A 396 5.30 27.17 -7.37
CA GLU A 396 5.92 28.27 -8.13
C GLU A 396 5.04 29.52 -8.18
N ASP A 397 3.72 29.36 -8.32
CA ASP A 397 2.75 30.46 -8.27
C ASP A 397 2.66 31.09 -6.85
N PHE A 398 2.79 30.28 -5.80
CA PHE A 398 2.75 30.69 -4.40
C PHE A 398 4.03 31.40 -3.91
N LEU A 399 5.19 31.06 -4.48
CA LEU A 399 6.50 31.55 -4.02
C LEU A 399 6.66 33.09 -4.01
N PRO A 400 6.16 33.87 -4.98
CA PRO A 400 6.37 35.32 -4.98
C PRO A 400 5.62 36.03 -3.85
N ASP A 401 4.32 35.76 -3.71
CA ASP A 401 3.40 36.63 -2.97
C ASP A 401 2.60 35.93 -1.87
N ASN A 402 2.87 34.64 -1.59
CA ASN A 402 2.07 33.80 -0.68
C ASN A 402 0.59 33.68 -1.11
N LYS A 403 0.32 33.74 -2.41
CA LYS A 403 -1.02 33.70 -3.01
C LYS A 403 -1.01 32.84 -4.25
N LEU A 404 -2.17 32.32 -4.62
CA LEU A 404 -2.37 31.61 -5.88
C LEU A 404 -3.12 32.51 -6.85
N SER A 405 -2.68 32.54 -8.11
CA SER A 405 -3.36 33.25 -9.20
C SER A 405 -4.51 32.43 -9.80
N ASP A 406 -4.42 31.09 -9.72
CA ASP A 406 -5.43 30.13 -10.17
C ASP A 406 -5.86 29.17 -9.03
N SER A 407 -6.96 28.43 -9.25
CA SER A 407 -7.38 27.35 -8.33
C SER A 407 -6.67 26.04 -8.68
N TYR A 408 -5.89 25.49 -7.75
CA TYR A 408 -5.20 24.21 -7.90
C TYR A 408 -5.88 23.13 -7.03
N ASP A 409 -6.11 21.94 -7.59
CA ASP A 409 -6.62 20.78 -6.85
C ASP A 409 -5.43 20.03 -6.23
N LEU A 410 -4.99 20.51 -5.07
CA LEU A 410 -3.86 19.92 -4.35
C LEU A 410 -4.29 18.61 -3.67
N SER A 411 -3.50 17.56 -3.89
CA SER A 411 -3.57 16.38 -3.01
C SER A 411 -3.03 16.76 -1.63
N PHE A 412 -3.34 15.94 -0.62
CA PHE A 412 -2.77 16.05 0.73
C PHE A 412 -2.14 14.73 1.19
N GLN A 413 -1.95 13.80 0.25
CA GLN A 413 -1.29 12.52 0.49
C GLN A 413 -0.29 12.31 -0.62
N TYR A 414 0.93 12.78 -0.40
CA TYR A 414 2.04 12.62 -1.31
C TYR A 414 3.00 11.55 -0.79
N CYS A 415 3.61 10.81 -1.71
CA CYS A 415 4.70 9.88 -1.36
C CYS A 415 5.96 10.63 -0.92
N ASP A 416 6.24 11.80 -1.51
CA ASP A 416 7.25 12.73 -1.04
C ASP A 416 6.67 13.59 0.10
N LYS A 417 7.20 13.44 1.31
CA LYS A 417 6.73 14.18 2.48
C LYS A 417 7.07 15.67 2.45
N LEU A 418 8.11 16.06 1.71
CA LEU A 418 8.38 17.48 1.47
C LEU A 418 7.29 18.09 0.57
N ALA A 419 6.78 17.32 -0.40
CA ALA A 419 5.66 17.73 -1.24
C ALA A 419 4.35 17.89 -0.42
N GLU A 420 4.10 16.98 0.52
CA GLU A 420 2.98 17.07 1.46
C GLU A 420 3.05 18.33 2.34
N ILE A 421 4.23 18.62 2.89
CA ILE A 421 4.49 19.84 3.66
C ILE A 421 4.24 21.10 2.81
N LYS A 422 4.72 21.14 1.55
CA LYS A 422 4.47 22.27 0.63
C LYS A 422 2.98 22.50 0.38
N ALA A 423 2.22 21.43 0.17
CA ALA A 423 0.77 21.52 -0.02
C ALA A 423 0.06 22.07 1.23
N PHE A 424 0.46 21.61 2.42
CA PHE A 424 -0.06 22.13 3.69
C PHE A 424 0.31 23.59 3.93
N ILE A 425 1.52 24.01 3.59
CA ILE A 425 1.94 25.42 3.69
C ILE A 425 1.08 26.30 2.78
N ILE A 426 0.85 25.90 1.52
CA ILE A 426 -0.02 26.64 0.60
C ILE A 426 -1.44 26.74 1.17
N ASP A 427 -2.05 25.60 1.51
CA ASP A 427 -3.45 25.57 1.99
C ASP A 427 -3.61 26.34 3.31
N GLY A 428 -2.65 26.20 4.23
CA GLY A 428 -2.63 26.90 5.51
C GLY A 428 -2.41 28.39 5.36
N THR A 429 -1.61 28.85 4.40
CA THR A 429 -1.36 30.29 4.19
C THR A 429 -2.51 30.96 3.44
N VAL A 430 -3.02 30.31 2.39
CA VAL A 430 -4.14 30.83 1.59
C VAL A 430 -5.44 30.85 2.41
N ASN A 431 -5.66 29.82 3.23
CA ASN A 431 -6.83 29.68 4.10
C ASN A 431 -6.43 29.86 5.58
N ILE A 432 -5.66 30.90 5.88
CA ILE A 432 -5.09 31.16 7.21
C ILE A 432 -6.12 31.19 8.33
N CYS A 433 -7.33 31.66 8.05
CA CYS A 433 -8.38 31.80 9.05
C CYS A 433 -9.05 30.48 9.40
N GLU A 434 -9.24 29.59 8.43
CA GLU A 434 -9.95 28.31 8.62
C GLU A 434 -8.99 27.16 8.94
N LYS A 435 -7.78 27.20 8.38
CA LYS A 435 -6.86 26.05 8.34
C LYS A 435 -5.43 26.35 8.78
N GLY A 436 -5.08 27.60 9.10
CA GLY A 436 -3.71 27.99 9.46
C GLY A 436 -3.11 27.12 10.56
N GLU A 437 -3.72 27.09 11.74
CA GLU A 437 -3.27 26.25 12.87
C GLU A 437 -3.37 24.75 12.54
N GLN A 438 -4.48 24.31 11.93
CA GLN A 438 -4.65 22.91 11.55
C GLN A 438 -3.51 22.41 10.65
N ARG A 439 -3.09 23.21 9.66
CA ARG A 439 -1.99 22.82 8.77
C ARG A 439 -0.63 22.86 9.43
N LEU A 440 -0.44 23.70 10.45
CA LEU A 440 0.77 23.65 11.26
C LEU A 440 0.84 22.35 12.06
N ASP A 441 -0.27 21.91 12.66
CA ASP A 441 -0.36 20.62 13.35
C ASP A 441 -0.14 19.45 12.38
N ASP A 442 -0.74 19.49 11.18
CA ASP A 442 -0.53 18.46 10.15
C ASP A 442 0.94 18.38 9.73
N ILE A 443 1.63 19.52 9.58
CA ILE A 443 3.06 19.58 9.24
C ILE A 443 3.92 19.03 10.38
N GLU A 444 3.63 19.38 11.64
CA GLU A 444 4.34 18.85 12.80
C GLU A 444 4.21 17.32 12.86
N ASN A 445 3.01 16.78 12.65
CA ASN A 445 2.79 15.33 12.59
C ASN A 445 3.62 14.67 11.48
N VAL A 446 3.72 15.27 10.29
CA VAL A 446 4.55 14.73 9.20
C VAL A 446 6.02 14.72 9.58
N LEU A 447 6.53 15.78 10.24
CA LEU A 447 7.92 15.89 10.66
C LEU A 447 8.27 14.96 11.84
N ASP A 448 7.33 14.67 12.73
CA ASP A 448 7.53 13.75 13.86
C ASP A 448 7.56 12.28 13.42
N GLU A 449 6.73 11.92 12.43
CA GLU A 449 6.63 10.54 11.94
C GLU A 449 7.67 10.18 10.87
N ASN A 450 8.34 11.17 10.26
CA ASN A 450 9.20 10.97 9.10
C ASN A 450 10.47 11.82 9.17
N GLU A 451 11.61 11.25 8.74
CA GLU A 451 12.86 12.02 8.59
C GLU A 451 12.83 12.79 7.26
N VAL A 452 12.46 14.08 7.30
CA VAL A 452 12.30 14.94 6.12
C VAL A 452 13.30 16.10 6.17
N GLU A 453 14.12 16.24 5.12
CA GLU A 453 14.98 17.41 4.94
C GLU A 453 14.19 18.56 4.31
N VAL A 454 13.89 19.60 5.09
CA VAL A 454 13.16 20.79 4.61
C VAL A 454 14.15 21.80 4.03
N ASP A 455 14.00 22.12 2.75
CA ASP A 455 14.86 23.11 2.10
C ASP A 455 14.62 24.53 2.65
N ALA A 456 15.61 25.41 2.49
CA ALA A 456 15.59 26.74 3.09
C ALA A 456 14.41 27.62 2.64
N GLU A 457 13.93 27.46 1.40
CA GLU A 457 12.81 28.24 0.88
C GLU A 457 11.49 27.74 1.47
N THR A 458 11.32 26.41 1.56
CA THR A 458 10.16 25.80 2.22
C THR A 458 10.12 26.15 3.71
N GLN A 459 11.25 26.12 4.40
CA GLN A 459 11.33 26.52 5.81
C GLN A 459 10.92 27.98 6.01
N ARG A 460 11.39 28.90 5.14
CA ARG A 460 11.01 30.31 5.20
C ARG A 460 9.49 30.52 5.07
N LYS A 461 8.83 29.74 4.23
CA LYS A 461 7.36 29.80 4.06
C LYS A 461 6.62 29.21 5.26
N LEU A 462 7.13 28.12 5.85
CA LEU A 462 6.61 27.56 7.08
C LEU A 462 6.70 28.55 8.24
N ASP A 463 7.86 29.18 8.43
CA ASP A 463 8.07 30.19 9.48
C ASP A 463 7.11 31.37 9.32
N ALA A 464 6.87 31.81 8.07
CA ALA A 464 5.91 32.88 7.78
C ALA A 464 4.47 32.49 8.14
N LEU A 465 4.06 31.25 7.85
CA LEU A 465 2.76 30.71 8.25
C LEU A 465 2.63 30.67 9.79
N GLN A 466 3.66 30.17 10.49
CA GLN A 466 3.71 30.13 11.96
C GLN A 466 3.58 31.53 12.57
N GLU A 467 4.34 32.51 12.05
CA GLU A 467 4.31 33.88 12.53
C GLU A 467 2.93 34.52 12.32
N GLN A 468 2.33 34.32 11.13
CA GLN A 468 1.03 34.89 10.80
C GLN A 468 -0.09 34.27 11.64
N SER A 469 -0.10 32.94 11.80
CA SER A 469 -1.06 32.24 12.64
C SER A 469 -0.92 32.66 14.11
N GLY A 470 0.31 32.68 14.64
CA GLY A 470 0.57 33.09 16.02
C GLY A 470 0.15 34.52 16.33
N LYS A 471 0.34 35.47 15.39
CA LYS A 471 -0.15 36.85 15.52
C LYS A 471 -1.68 36.93 15.62
N LEU A 472 -2.41 36.16 14.82
CA LEU A 472 -3.87 36.15 14.83
C LEU A 472 -4.40 35.57 16.16
N SER A 473 -3.86 34.43 16.60
CA SER A 473 -4.27 33.77 17.84
C SER A 473 -3.93 34.62 19.08
N ALA A 474 -2.80 35.32 19.09
CA ALA A 474 -2.44 36.24 20.18
C ALA A 474 -3.44 37.40 20.33
N LYS A 475 -3.82 38.04 19.22
CA LYS A 475 -4.82 39.13 19.22
C LYS A 475 -6.18 38.66 19.73
N GLN A 476 -6.63 37.50 19.25
CA GLN A 476 -7.90 36.92 19.68
C GLN A 476 -7.90 36.57 21.17
N ASN A 477 -6.80 36.01 21.68
CA ASN A 477 -6.69 35.63 23.09
C ASN A 477 -6.78 36.82 24.05
N VAL A 478 -6.16 37.96 23.71
CA VAL A 478 -6.25 39.17 24.55
C VAL A 478 -7.68 39.70 24.58
N LEU A 479 -8.33 39.79 23.42
CA LEU A 479 -9.73 40.25 23.34
C LEU A 479 -10.68 39.31 24.09
N ASN A 480 -10.52 37.99 23.96
CA ASN A 480 -11.37 37.03 24.66
C ASN A 480 -11.23 37.16 26.19
N LYS A 481 -10.01 37.39 26.71
CA LYS A 481 -9.81 37.66 28.14
C LYS A 481 -10.51 38.94 28.60
N ALA A 482 -10.46 40.01 27.80
CA ALA A 482 -11.18 41.25 28.09
C ALA A 482 -12.70 41.03 28.07
N TRP A 483 -13.19 40.24 27.12
CA TRP A 483 -14.60 39.86 27.00
C TRP A 483 -15.09 39.04 28.19
N ASP A 484 -14.36 38.00 28.58
CA ASP A 484 -14.69 37.16 29.73
C ASP A 484 -14.69 37.97 31.03
N PHE A 485 -13.77 38.93 31.16
CA PHE A 485 -13.74 39.85 32.29
C PHE A 485 -15.01 40.72 32.34
N LEU A 486 -15.46 41.26 31.21
CA LEU A 486 -16.72 42.00 31.12
C LEU A 486 -17.90 41.13 31.55
N LEU A 487 -17.99 39.89 31.04
CA LEU A 487 -19.09 38.99 31.37
C LEU A 487 -19.12 38.64 32.87
N ALA A 488 -17.96 38.43 33.49
CA ALA A 488 -17.85 38.06 34.90
C ALA A 488 -18.07 39.24 35.85
N ASN A 489 -17.60 40.44 35.49
CA ASN A 489 -17.53 41.58 36.41
C ASN A 489 -18.51 42.71 36.07
N ASN A 490 -19.19 42.64 34.92
CA ASN A 490 -20.08 43.67 34.41
C ASN A 490 -19.41 45.06 34.23
N LYS A 491 -18.08 45.06 34.05
CA LYS A 491 -17.24 46.23 33.79
C LYS A 491 -16.05 45.82 32.92
N VAL A 492 -15.45 46.78 32.21
CA VAL A 492 -14.24 46.57 31.42
C VAL A 492 -13.01 46.73 32.32
N SER A 493 -11.94 45.99 32.03
CA SER A 493 -10.64 46.15 32.72
C SER A 493 -9.75 47.10 31.93
N ASP A 494 -9.06 48.00 32.62
CA ASP A 494 -8.04 48.87 32.00
C ASP A 494 -6.72 48.11 31.71
N ASP A 495 -6.59 46.86 32.19
CA ASP A 495 -5.39 46.04 32.03
C ASP A 495 -5.29 45.32 30.66
N PHE A 496 -6.33 45.39 29.82
CA PHE A 496 -6.35 44.72 28.51
C PHE A 496 -6.35 45.72 27.35
N GLU A 497 -5.31 45.68 26.53
CA GLU A 497 -5.23 46.41 25.26
C GLU A 497 -5.51 45.44 24.10
N TYR A 498 -6.61 45.63 23.37
CA TYR A 498 -7.06 44.76 22.30
C TYR A 498 -7.19 45.52 20.97
N ASP A 499 -7.00 44.79 19.86
CA ASP A 499 -7.16 45.32 18.51
C ASP A 499 -8.64 45.46 18.11
N TYR A 500 -8.90 46.14 16.99
CA TYR A 500 -10.24 46.36 16.42
C TYR A 500 -10.44 45.71 15.05
N GLU A 501 -9.37 45.21 14.43
CA GLU A 501 -9.42 44.58 13.12
C GLU A 501 -9.09 43.09 13.25
N PHE A 502 -10.09 42.25 13.00
CA PHE A 502 -9.96 40.80 13.05
C PHE A 502 -10.38 40.23 11.71
N SER A 503 -9.38 39.89 10.88
CA SER A 503 -9.64 39.40 9.52
C SER A 503 -10.41 38.08 9.48
N CYS A 504 -10.24 37.24 10.51
CA CYS A 504 -10.74 35.86 10.55
C CYS A 504 -12.06 35.69 11.32
N ASP A 505 -12.36 36.57 12.27
CA ASP A 505 -13.61 36.50 13.03
C ASP A 505 -14.17 37.91 13.25
N ARG A 506 -15.24 38.22 12.52
CA ARG A 506 -15.90 39.53 12.55
C ARG A 506 -16.79 39.72 13.78
N GLU A 507 -17.10 38.66 14.52
CA GLU A 507 -17.74 38.80 15.83
C GLU A 507 -16.76 39.41 16.86
N LEU A 508 -15.46 39.13 16.73
CA LEU A 508 -14.44 39.75 17.60
C LEU A 508 -14.38 41.28 17.43
N GLU A 509 -14.53 41.79 16.21
CA GLU A 509 -14.64 43.24 15.98
C GLU A 509 -15.85 43.84 16.71
N VAL A 510 -16.99 43.13 16.67
CA VAL A 510 -18.20 43.53 17.41
C VAL A 510 -17.94 43.51 18.93
N LYS A 511 -17.25 42.49 19.45
CA LYS A 511 -16.89 42.40 20.87
C LYS A 511 -15.94 43.53 21.29
N ALA A 512 -14.95 43.88 20.48
CA ALA A 512 -14.02 44.98 20.75
C ALA A 512 -14.76 46.32 20.89
N TYR A 513 -15.62 46.67 19.92
CA TYR A 513 -16.41 47.91 20.00
C TYR A 513 -17.48 47.90 21.10
N LEU A 514 -17.99 46.72 21.48
CA LEU A 514 -18.86 46.60 22.64
C LEU A 514 -18.11 46.86 23.93
N LEU A 515 -16.90 46.31 24.11
CA LEU A 515 -16.06 46.59 25.27
C LEU A 515 -15.85 48.11 25.42
N ASP A 516 -15.49 48.81 24.34
CA ASP A 516 -15.39 50.28 24.36
C ASP A 516 -16.69 50.96 24.80
N GLY A 517 -17.83 50.47 24.28
CA GLY A 517 -19.14 50.94 24.68
C GLY A 517 -19.46 50.73 26.17
N TYR A 518 -18.85 49.73 26.80
CA TYR A 518 -18.97 49.45 28.24
C TYR A 518 -17.93 50.17 29.12
N THR A 519 -16.82 50.68 28.56
CA THR A 519 -15.78 51.42 29.29
C THR A 519 -16.34 52.70 29.90
N ASN A 520 -17.06 53.50 29.10
CA ASN A 520 -17.83 54.64 29.59
C ASN A 520 -19.19 54.68 28.88
N PRO A 521 -20.21 53.98 29.41
CA PRO A 521 -21.51 53.85 28.76
C PRO A 521 -22.14 55.19 28.39
N CYS A 522 -21.88 56.25 29.16
CA CYS A 522 -22.37 57.60 28.91
C CYS A 522 -21.72 58.29 27.70
N LEU A 523 -20.40 58.13 27.52
CA LEU A 523 -19.63 58.81 26.47
C LEU A 523 -19.39 57.90 25.25
N SER A 524 -18.93 56.68 25.49
CA SER A 524 -18.55 55.71 24.46
C SER A 524 -19.66 54.71 24.13
N GLY A 525 -20.72 54.58 24.94
CA GLY A 525 -21.81 53.62 24.68
C GLY A 525 -22.52 53.84 23.33
N LYS A 526 -22.78 55.10 22.96
CA LYS A 526 -23.35 55.44 21.64
C LYS A 526 -22.36 55.18 20.51
N TYR A 527 -21.09 55.50 20.73
CA TYR A 527 -20.02 55.27 19.76
C TYR A 527 -19.83 53.77 19.49
N GLY A 528 -19.65 52.97 20.55
CA GLY A 528 -19.50 51.51 20.45
C GLY A 528 -20.68 50.87 19.72
N LEU A 529 -21.92 51.25 20.03
CA LEU A 529 -23.09 50.74 19.29
C LEU A 529 -23.12 51.18 17.82
N ALA A 530 -22.70 52.40 17.50
CA ALA A 530 -22.63 52.87 16.11
C ALA A 530 -21.56 52.11 15.30
N GLU A 531 -20.39 51.85 15.89
CA GLU A 531 -19.35 51.04 15.24
C GLU A 531 -19.77 49.57 15.09
N VAL A 532 -20.42 48.99 16.11
CA VAL A 532 -21.04 47.65 16.01
C VAL A 532 -22.02 47.60 14.84
N GLU A 533 -22.89 48.60 14.68
CA GLU A 533 -23.83 48.67 13.57
C GLU A 533 -23.13 48.78 12.20
N LYS A 534 -21.99 49.49 12.12
CA LYS A 534 -21.16 49.54 10.90
C LYS A 534 -20.54 48.19 10.56
N VAL A 535 -19.96 47.49 11.54
CA VAL A 535 -19.38 46.15 11.35
C VAL A 535 -20.49 45.18 10.91
N MET A 536 -21.64 45.21 11.57
CA MET A 536 -22.81 44.40 11.21
C MET A 536 -23.31 44.69 9.79
N ALA A 537 -23.39 45.96 9.39
CA ALA A 537 -23.83 46.34 8.06
C ALA A 537 -22.82 45.97 6.95
N LYS A 538 -21.52 46.07 7.25
CA LYS A 538 -20.45 45.80 6.27
C LYS A 538 -20.19 44.32 6.05
N TYR A 539 -20.22 43.52 7.12
CA TYR A 539 -19.77 42.12 7.09
C TYR A 539 -20.86 41.09 7.40
N ASN A 540 -22.00 41.52 7.94
CA ASN A 540 -23.09 40.65 8.39
C ASN A 540 -22.62 39.41 9.19
N PRO A 541 -21.80 39.60 10.25
CA PRO A 541 -21.26 38.50 11.04
C PRO A 541 -22.36 37.75 11.77
N LYS A 542 -22.18 36.43 11.92
CA LYS A 542 -23.00 35.64 12.83
C LYS A 542 -22.53 35.94 14.26
N LEU A 543 -23.43 36.43 15.09
CA LEU A 543 -23.14 36.76 16.49
C LEU A 543 -23.68 35.67 17.42
N SER A 544 -22.94 35.38 18.50
CA SER A 544 -23.43 34.54 19.60
C SER A 544 -24.59 35.19 20.36
N ASP A 545 -25.38 34.37 21.04
CA ASP A 545 -26.50 34.83 21.87
C ASP A 545 -25.99 35.73 23.02
N GLU A 546 -24.79 35.44 23.54
CA GLU A 546 -24.10 36.24 24.54
C GLU A 546 -23.79 37.65 24.01
N THR A 547 -23.20 37.75 22.81
CA THR A 547 -22.89 39.03 22.17
C THR A 547 -24.16 39.84 21.89
N LEU A 548 -25.21 39.19 21.37
CA LEU A 548 -26.52 39.82 21.16
C LEU A 548 -27.14 40.31 22.47
N ALA A 549 -27.02 39.55 23.56
CA ALA A 549 -27.50 39.95 24.88
C ALA A 549 -26.75 41.18 25.39
N GLN A 550 -25.44 41.28 25.20
CA GLN A 550 -24.65 42.46 25.59
C GLN A 550 -25.00 43.70 24.74
N ILE A 551 -25.25 43.55 23.43
CA ILE A 551 -25.76 44.64 22.58
C ILE A 551 -27.08 45.16 23.13
N LYS A 552 -28.03 44.26 23.41
CA LYS A 552 -29.35 44.62 23.95
C LYS A 552 -29.24 45.29 25.32
N LYS A 553 -28.35 44.80 26.17
CA LYS A 553 -28.11 45.34 27.52
C LYS A 553 -27.53 46.76 27.45
N LEU A 554 -26.57 47.02 26.58
CA LEU A 554 -26.00 48.36 26.38
C LEU A 554 -27.06 49.33 25.81
N LYS A 555 -27.86 48.87 24.82
CA LYS A 555 -29.01 49.63 24.29
C LYS A 555 -30.02 49.96 25.39
N SER A 556 -30.36 49.00 26.25
CA SER A 556 -31.29 49.21 27.37
C SER A 556 -30.74 50.17 28.41
N ARG A 557 -29.44 50.12 28.71
CA ARG A 557 -28.79 51.03 29.66
C ARG A 557 -28.92 52.48 29.19
N LEU A 558 -28.57 52.74 27.94
CA LEU A 558 -28.72 54.07 27.30
C LEU A 558 -30.17 54.54 27.21
N ALA A 559 -31.13 53.63 26.98
CA ALA A 559 -32.55 53.98 26.92
C ALA A 559 -33.14 54.33 28.30
N ASN A 560 -32.75 53.59 29.34
CA ASN A 560 -33.23 53.80 30.71
C ASN A 560 -32.74 55.13 31.31
N GLU A 561 -31.57 55.63 30.93
CA GLU A 561 -31.10 56.96 31.31
C GLU A 561 -32.06 58.07 30.90
N GLY A 562 -32.62 58.01 29.67
CA GLY A 562 -33.62 58.98 29.22
C GLY A 562 -34.90 58.98 30.06
N GLY A 563 -35.32 57.80 30.56
CA GLY A 563 -36.45 57.65 31.46
C GLY A 563 -36.17 58.17 32.87
N ASN A 564 -34.99 57.88 33.40
CA ASN A 564 -34.56 58.30 34.74
C ASN A 564 -34.37 59.83 34.80
N VAL A 565 -33.75 60.43 33.77
CA VAL A 565 -33.58 61.89 33.67
C VAL A 565 -34.95 62.59 33.54
N LYS A 566 -35.89 62.02 32.78
CA LYS A 566 -37.24 62.59 32.65
C LYS A 566 -38.00 62.56 33.99
N THR A 567 -37.86 61.48 34.75
CA THR A 567 -38.45 61.36 36.10
C THR A 567 -37.85 62.37 37.05
N LEU A 568 -36.52 62.49 37.07
CA LEU A 568 -35.80 63.47 37.87
C LEU A 568 -36.11 64.92 37.45
N THR A 569 -36.28 65.19 36.15
CA THR A 569 -36.65 66.54 35.68
C THR A 569 -38.01 66.95 36.25
N LYS A 570 -38.99 66.03 36.22
CA LYS A 570 -40.31 66.28 36.82
C LYS A 570 -40.21 66.48 38.35
N ALA A 571 -39.34 65.73 39.02
CA ALA A 571 -39.04 65.92 40.44
C ALA A 571 -38.47 67.29 40.75
N TRP A 572 -37.51 67.72 39.92
CA TRP A 572 -36.86 69.02 40.03
C TRP A 572 -37.87 70.16 39.83
N GLU A 573 -38.75 70.06 38.83
CA GLU A 573 -39.83 71.02 38.60
C GLU A 573 -40.80 71.13 39.80
N ASP A 574 -41.11 70.02 40.46
CA ASP A 574 -41.94 69.98 41.68
C ASP A 574 -41.19 70.56 42.90
N PHE A 575 -39.88 70.32 42.99
CA PHE A 575 -39.01 70.77 44.09
C PHE A 575 -38.68 72.26 44.05
N VAL A 576 -38.51 72.84 42.86
CA VAL A 576 -38.02 74.22 42.70
C VAL A 576 -38.89 75.29 43.39
N PRO A 577 -40.23 75.24 43.36
CA PRO A 577 -41.05 76.30 43.96
C PRO A 577 -40.91 76.44 45.48
N ASP A 578 -40.86 75.34 46.24
CA ASP A 578 -40.97 75.38 47.71
C ASP A 578 -40.06 74.41 48.48
N ASN A 579 -39.09 73.79 47.79
CA ASN A 579 -38.15 72.79 48.33
C ASN A 579 -38.81 71.51 48.85
N LYS A 580 -40.00 71.15 48.33
CA LYS A 580 -40.70 69.92 48.73
C LYS A 580 -41.00 69.04 47.51
N LEU A 581 -41.22 67.76 47.76
CA LEU A 581 -41.75 66.84 46.76
C LEU A 581 -43.16 66.41 47.15
N SER A 582 -44.04 66.31 46.15
CA SER A 582 -45.42 65.81 46.29
C SER A 582 -45.51 64.29 46.47
N GLY A 583 -44.40 63.55 46.34
CA GLY A 583 -44.32 62.10 46.55
C GLY A 583 -42.90 61.59 46.80
N GLU A 584 -42.77 60.29 47.12
CA GLU A 584 -41.46 59.64 47.29
C GLU A 584 -40.79 59.38 45.94
N ILE A 585 -39.49 59.67 45.86
CA ILE A 585 -38.65 59.41 44.70
C ILE A 585 -37.45 58.58 45.12
N ASN A 586 -37.19 57.51 44.36
CA ASN A 586 -35.98 56.73 44.49
C ASN A 586 -34.93 57.27 43.52
N PHE A 587 -33.96 58.02 44.04
CA PHE A 587 -32.87 58.57 43.23
C PHE A 587 -31.86 57.47 42.86
N ILE A 588 -31.44 57.47 41.60
CA ILE A 588 -30.33 56.64 41.12
C ILE A 588 -29.17 57.61 40.93
N PHE A 589 -28.26 57.71 41.90
CA PHE A 589 -27.19 58.74 41.94
C PHE A 589 -26.06 58.52 40.92
N ASP A 590 -26.32 57.80 39.82
CA ASP A 590 -25.35 57.55 38.74
C ASP A 590 -26.00 57.93 37.41
N TYR A 591 -26.10 59.24 37.15
CA TYR A 591 -26.63 59.76 35.90
C TYR A 591 -25.48 60.07 34.93
N CYS A 592 -25.71 59.81 33.64
CA CYS A 592 -24.77 60.22 32.59
C CYS A 592 -24.77 61.73 32.35
N ASP A 593 -25.87 62.41 32.67
CA ASP A 593 -25.91 63.87 32.75
C ASP A 593 -25.53 64.30 34.18
N LYS A 594 -24.33 64.86 34.34
CA LYS A 594 -23.83 65.30 35.65
C LYS A 594 -24.60 66.50 36.22
N ILE A 595 -25.29 67.27 35.38
CA ILE A 595 -26.26 68.27 35.86
C ILE A 595 -27.46 67.57 36.50
N ALA A 596 -27.94 66.49 35.90
CA ALA A 596 -29.02 65.68 36.48
C ALA A 596 -28.57 65.02 37.80
N GLU A 597 -27.36 64.46 37.87
CA GLU A 597 -26.82 63.91 39.12
C GLU A 597 -26.74 64.96 40.24
N CYS A 598 -26.25 66.16 39.92
CA CYS A 598 -26.21 67.28 40.85
C CYS A 598 -27.62 67.71 41.31
N ARG A 599 -28.63 67.74 40.41
CA ARG A 599 -30.04 67.97 40.80
C ARG A 599 -30.54 66.94 41.79
N ALA A 600 -30.22 65.66 41.59
CA ALA A 600 -30.61 64.59 42.51
C ALA A 600 -29.98 64.78 43.89
N TYR A 601 -28.68 65.10 43.96
CA TYR A 601 -28.00 65.39 45.23
C TYR A 601 -28.56 66.62 45.94
N ILE A 602 -28.88 67.71 45.21
CA ILE A 602 -29.50 68.90 45.81
C ILE A 602 -30.87 68.56 46.41
N ILE A 603 -31.71 67.81 45.69
CA ILE A 603 -33.04 67.43 46.19
C ILE A 603 -32.91 66.53 47.42
N ASP A 604 -32.14 65.44 47.33
CA ASP A 604 -31.94 64.50 48.43
C ASP A 604 -31.30 65.17 49.64
N GLY A 605 -30.27 66.00 49.41
CA GLY A 605 -29.60 66.78 50.43
C GLY A 605 -30.54 67.77 51.11
N THR A 606 -31.48 68.38 50.39
CA THR A 606 -32.42 69.36 50.97
C THR A 606 -33.54 68.69 51.76
N ILE A 607 -34.15 67.64 51.19
CA ILE A 607 -35.24 66.91 51.85
C ILE A 607 -34.74 66.18 53.09
N ASN A 608 -33.56 65.57 52.99
CA ASN A 608 -32.95 64.79 54.05
C ASN A 608 -31.80 65.55 54.74
N PHE A 609 -31.87 66.89 54.82
CA PHE A 609 -30.72 67.72 55.19
C PHE A 609 -30.10 67.39 56.55
N CYS A 610 -30.91 67.01 57.54
CA CYS A 610 -30.41 66.61 58.85
C CYS A 610 -29.54 65.33 58.80
N ALA A 611 -29.81 64.41 57.86
CA ALA A 611 -29.12 63.13 57.76
C ALA A 611 -28.01 63.15 56.69
N ARG A 612 -28.29 63.75 55.53
CA ARG A 612 -27.47 63.64 54.31
C ARG A 612 -27.02 64.97 53.73
N GLY A 613 -27.47 66.10 54.28
CA GLY A 613 -27.21 67.41 53.67
C GLY A 613 -25.72 67.72 53.51
N LYS A 614 -24.90 67.38 54.52
CA LYS A 614 -23.45 67.58 54.45
C LYS A 614 -22.77 66.64 53.43
N GLU A 615 -23.11 65.35 53.46
CA GLU A 615 -22.62 64.35 52.50
C GLU A 615 -22.92 64.80 51.06
N ARG A 616 -24.16 65.26 50.80
CA ARG A 616 -24.55 65.71 49.47
C ARG A 616 -23.86 66.98 49.01
N LEU A 617 -23.55 67.91 49.92
CA LEU A 617 -22.71 69.06 49.57
C LEU A 617 -21.31 68.62 49.14
N GLU A 618 -20.70 67.66 49.85
CA GLU A 618 -19.38 67.10 49.49
C GLU A 618 -19.45 66.40 48.12
N ASP A 619 -20.48 65.57 47.85
CA ASP A 619 -20.69 64.92 46.56
C ASP A 619 -20.85 65.92 45.40
N ILE A 620 -21.61 67.00 45.62
CA ILE A 620 -21.83 68.05 44.62
C ILE A 620 -20.53 68.79 44.30
N TYR A 621 -19.74 69.14 45.31
CA TYR A 621 -18.46 69.82 45.10
C TYR A 621 -17.45 68.92 44.38
N GLN A 622 -17.40 67.64 44.72
CA GLN A 622 -16.56 66.67 44.02
C GLN A 622 -16.97 66.55 42.54
N LEU A 623 -18.28 66.49 42.23
CA LEU A 623 -18.76 66.51 40.85
C LEU A 623 -18.39 67.79 40.10
N GLN A 624 -18.45 68.96 40.75
CA GLN A 624 -18.04 70.22 40.13
C GLN A 624 -16.53 70.24 39.82
N GLU A 625 -15.70 69.66 40.69
CA GLU A 625 -14.26 69.55 40.48
C GLU A 625 -13.89 68.54 39.38
N ASP A 626 -14.41 67.31 39.46
CA ASP A 626 -14.06 66.22 38.54
C ASP A 626 -14.51 66.49 37.09
N TYR A 627 -15.62 67.21 36.92
CA TYR A 627 -16.24 67.42 35.60
C TYR A 627 -16.28 68.89 35.16
N LEU A 628 -15.67 69.81 35.92
CA LEU A 628 -15.70 71.26 35.66
C LEU A 628 -17.15 71.78 35.46
N LEU A 629 -18.07 71.30 36.27
CA LEU A 629 -19.51 71.47 36.08
C LEU A 629 -19.95 72.91 36.42
N THR A 630 -20.60 73.59 35.48
CA THR A 630 -21.25 74.90 35.72
C THR A 630 -22.74 74.71 35.99
N LEU A 631 -23.21 75.25 37.12
CA LEU A 631 -24.62 75.17 37.50
C LEU A 631 -25.38 76.41 37.02
N ASP A 632 -26.64 76.23 36.64
CA ASP A 632 -27.51 77.36 36.33
C ASP A 632 -27.90 78.11 37.61
N GLN A 633 -28.39 79.35 37.45
CA GLN A 633 -28.73 80.19 38.61
C GLN A 633 -29.75 79.53 39.54
N THR A 634 -30.70 78.76 39.01
CA THR A 634 -31.72 78.10 39.84
C THR A 634 -31.08 77.01 40.71
N MET A 635 -30.14 76.24 40.15
CA MET A 635 -29.39 75.23 40.88
C MET A 635 -28.46 75.84 41.91
N GLU A 636 -27.77 76.94 41.58
CA GLU A 636 -26.93 77.68 42.53
C GLU A 636 -27.77 78.20 43.71
N ASP A 637 -28.94 78.79 43.46
CA ASP A 637 -29.83 79.28 44.51
C ASP A 637 -30.30 78.14 45.45
N LYS A 638 -30.56 76.95 44.88
CA LYS A 638 -30.95 75.76 45.66
C LYS A 638 -29.78 75.14 46.41
N LEU A 639 -28.60 75.11 45.82
CA LEU A 639 -27.38 74.67 46.47
C LEU A 639 -27.05 75.59 47.65
N GLU A 640 -27.17 76.91 47.49
CA GLU A 640 -27.01 77.88 48.56
C GLU A 640 -28.06 77.69 49.66
N THR A 641 -29.30 77.36 49.28
CA THR A 641 -30.36 77.02 50.24
C THR A 641 -29.98 75.79 51.07
N LEU A 642 -29.52 74.71 50.42
CA LEU A 642 -29.02 73.51 51.10
C LEU A 642 -27.85 73.85 52.02
N HIS A 643 -26.88 74.63 51.54
CA HIS A 643 -25.74 75.07 52.33
C HIS A 643 -26.19 75.85 53.58
N LYS A 644 -27.12 76.79 53.43
CA LYS A 644 -27.71 77.54 54.56
C LYS A 644 -28.44 76.61 55.53
N MET A 645 -29.17 75.62 55.04
CA MET A 645 -29.86 74.63 55.89
C MET A 645 -28.88 73.76 56.68
N VAL A 646 -27.75 73.36 56.08
CA VAL A 646 -26.69 72.59 56.76
C VAL A 646 -25.96 73.44 57.80
N GLU A 647 -25.72 74.72 57.52
CA GLU A 647 -25.11 75.67 58.47
C GLU A 647 -26.06 76.03 59.62
N GLN A 648 -27.32 76.37 59.33
CA GLN A 648 -28.33 76.77 60.31
C GLN A 648 -28.95 75.59 61.07
N GLY A 649 -28.93 74.39 60.49
CA GLY A 649 -29.38 73.13 61.09
C GLY A 649 -28.52 72.64 62.26
N LYS A 650 -27.47 73.40 62.62
CA LYS A 650 -26.72 73.30 63.88
C LYS A 650 -27.07 74.44 64.86
N PRO A 651 -28.33 74.69 65.24
CA PRO A 651 -28.58 75.69 66.26
C PRO A 651 -27.93 75.25 67.58
N SER A 652 -27.45 76.23 68.34
CA SER A 652 -26.83 75.97 69.63
C SER A 652 -27.82 75.29 70.57
N VAL A 653 -27.59 74.01 70.86
CA VAL A 653 -28.32 73.28 71.91
C VAL A 653 -28.19 74.02 73.24
N GLU A 654 -27.08 74.74 73.45
CA GLU A 654 -26.83 75.53 74.65
C GLU A 654 -27.83 76.70 74.82
N GLU A 655 -28.24 77.36 73.73
CA GLU A 655 -29.26 78.41 73.77
C GLU A 655 -30.65 77.83 74.03
N LEU A 656 -30.94 76.68 73.41
CA LEU A 656 -32.18 75.94 73.66
C LEU A 656 -32.28 75.50 75.12
N ASP A 657 -31.21 74.96 75.70
CA ASP A 657 -31.20 74.50 77.08
C ASP A 657 -31.31 75.67 78.06
N LYS A 658 -30.69 76.83 77.77
CA LYS A 658 -30.91 78.07 78.54
C LYS A 658 -32.38 78.52 78.50
N ALA A 659 -33.02 78.47 77.34
CA ALA A 659 -34.45 78.78 77.22
C ALA A 659 -35.32 77.74 77.95
N TRP A 660 -34.90 76.47 77.91
CA TRP A 660 -35.59 75.36 78.57
C TRP A 660 -35.51 75.42 80.09
N GLU A 661 -34.37 75.80 80.66
CA GLU A 661 -34.19 76.08 82.10
C GLU A 661 -35.16 77.16 82.62
N ILE A 662 -35.38 78.21 81.81
CA ILE A 662 -36.41 79.23 82.11
C ILE A 662 -37.82 78.60 82.08
N CYS A 663 -38.04 77.62 81.21
CA CYS A 663 -39.31 76.91 81.08
C CYS A 663 -39.66 76.04 82.27
N ILE A 664 -38.70 75.29 82.78
CA ILE A 664 -38.94 74.37 83.89
C ILE A 664 -38.96 75.06 85.26
N SER A 665 -38.37 76.26 85.39
CA SER A 665 -38.23 76.97 86.69
C SER A 665 -39.42 77.84 87.10
N MET A 666 -40.49 77.95 86.30
CA MET A 666 -41.63 78.84 86.59
C MET A 666 -42.98 78.13 86.64
N ASP A 667 -43.72 78.28 87.74
CA ASP A 667 -45.08 77.72 87.93
C ASP A 667 -46.11 78.25 86.92
N HIS A 668 -45.85 79.40 86.28
CA HIS A 668 -46.73 80.02 85.28
C HIS A 668 -45.91 80.55 84.09
N PHE A 669 -45.58 79.67 83.14
CA PHE A 669 -44.80 80.00 81.95
C PHE A 669 -45.39 81.14 81.08
N VAL A 670 -46.71 81.38 81.17
CA VAL A 670 -47.40 82.48 80.47
C VAL A 670 -46.92 83.87 80.90
N LYS A 671 -46.29 83.99 82.09
CA LYS A 671 -45.75 85.25 82.61
C LYS A 671 -44.28 85.49 82.26
N VAL A 672 -43.65 84.60 81.48
CA VAL A 672 -42.25 84.75 81.07
C VAL A 672 -42.10 85.93 80.10
N ASP A 673 -41.06 86.73 80.31
CA ASP A 673 -40.61 87.74 79.36
C ASP A 673 -40.14 87.05 78.06
N ARG A 674 -40.98 87.15 77.02
CA ARG A 674 -40.75 86.51 75.71
C ARG A 674 -39.44 86.94 75.06
N SER A 675 -38.89 88.11 75.41
CA SER A 675 -37.61 88.57 74.87
C SER A 675 -36.41 87.72 75.32
N LYS A 676 -36.58 86.90 76.36
CA LYS A 676 -35.55 86.00 76.92
C LYS A 676 -35.56 84.59 76.33
N ILE A 677 -36.53 84.27 75.49
CA ILE A 677 -36.63 82.95 74.83
C ILE A 677 -36.27 83.14 73.36
N GLN A 678 -35.06 82.71 72.99
CA GLN A 678 -34.63 82.62 71.60
C GLN A 678 -34.59 81.14 71.21
N LEU A 679 -35.42 80.76 70.23
CA LEU A 679 -35.51 79.41 69.72
C LEU A 679 -35.24 79.43 68.22
N ALA A 680 -34.44 78.48 67.74
CA ALA A 680 -34.24 78.31 66.32
C ALA A 680 -35.54 77.87 65.62
N ASP A 681 -35.59 78.09 64.31
CA ASP A 681 -36.73 77.68 63.48
C ASP A 681 -36.78 76.16 63.30
N VAL A 682 -35.62 75.51 63.25
CA VAL A 682 -35.50 74.05 63.08
C VAL A 682 -34.39 73.50 63.96
N TYR A 683 -34.70 72.47 64.74
CA TYR A 683 -33.71 71.60 65.39
C TYR A 683 -33.71 70.27 64.64
N CYS A 684 -32.59 69.55 64.55
CA CYS A 684 -32.54 68.26 63.83
C CYS A 684 -32.88 67.06 64.72
N ASP A 685 -32.49 67.08 65.99
CA ASP A 685 -32.76 65.98 66.91
C ASP A 685 -34.19 66.02 67.49
N PRO A 686 -34.82 64.87 67.76
CA PRO A 686 -36.21 64.82 68.22
C PRO A 686 -36.46 65.46 69.60
N ILE A 687 -35.48 65.45 70.50
CA ILE A 687 -35.63 65.96 71.86
C ILE A 687 -35.65 67.49 71.83
N SER A 688 -34.68 68.11 71.16
CA SER A 688 -34.61 69.56 70.99
C SER A 688 -35.81 70.11 70.23
N LYS A 689 -36.27 69.39 69.17
CA LYS A 689 -37.51 69.71 68.47
C LYS A 689 -38.70 69.76 69.44
N THR A 690 -38.83 68.73 70.27
CA THR A 690 -39.92 68.61 71.24
C THR A 690 -39.83 69.73 72.28
N LYS A 691 -38.67 69.98 72.89
CA LYS A 691 -38.44 71.10 73.83
C LYS A 691 -38.86 72.44 73.23
N ALA A 692 -38.41 72.73 72.01
CA ALA A 692 -38.75 73.97 71.31
C ALA A 692 -40.26 74.09 71.05
N TRP A 693 -40.92 73.01 70.62
CA TRP A 693 -42.38 73.00 70.39
C TRP A 693 -43.18 73.14 71.67
N VAL A 694 -42.75 72.51 72.76
CA VAL A 694 -43.38 72.65 74.07
C VAL A 694 -43.31 74.10 74.54
N MET A 695 -42.14 74.73 74.46
CA MET A 695 -41.98 76.14 74.81
C MET A 695 -42.84 77.06 73.92
N LYS A 696 -42.82 76.87 72.59
CA LYS A 696 -43.67 77.66 71.67
C LYS A 696 -45.15 77.47 71.98
N GLY A 697 -45.58 76.23 72.27
CA GLY A 697 -46.93 75.92 72.70
C GLY A 697 -47.31 76.57 74.03
N LEU A 698 -46.46 76.50 75.05
CA LEU A 698 -46.73 77.06 76.38
C LEU A 698 -46.73 78.60 76.39
N LEU A 699 -46.03 79.25 75.46
CA LEU A 699 -46.09 80.70 75.27
C LEU A 699 -47.44 81.19 74.73
N ASN A 700 -48.16 80.33 73.99
CA ASN A 700 -49.43 80.66 73.35
C ASN A 700 -50.38 79.44 73.31
N PRO A 701 -50.77 78.90 74.48
CA PRO A 701 -51.44 77.60 74.56
C PRO A 701 -52.79 77.61 73.83
N CYS A 702 -53.54 78.71 73.90
CA CYS A 702 -54.86 78.78 73.29
C CYS A 702 -54.87 78.94 71.77
N LYS A 703 -53.81 79.51 71.14
CA LYS A 703 -53.77 79.70 69.68
C LYS A 703 -52.95 78.65 68.95
N GLU A 704 -51.82 78.25 69.53
CA GLU A 704 -50.81 77.42 68.85
C GLU A 704 -50.55 76.09 69.56
N GLY A 705 -50.97 75.96 70.83
CA GLY A 705 -50.67 74.79 71.65
C GLY A 705 -51.21 73.47 71.08
N ASP A 706 -52.44 73.43 70.58
CA ASP A 706 -53.03 72.24 69.93
C ASP A 706 -52.20 71.80 68.70
N GLY A 707 -51.70 72.77 67.91
CA GLY A 707 -50.87 72.51 66.74
C GLY A 707 -49.51 71.94 67.09
N TYR A 708 -48.88 72.43 68.17
CA TYR A 708 -47.62 71.88 68.66
C TYR A 708 -47.79 70.52 69.35
N LEU A 709 -48.86 70.31 70.13
CA LEU A 709 -49.17 68.99 70.69
C LEU A 709 -49.35 67.93 69.59
N SER A 710 -50.07 68.26 68.52
CA SER A 710 -50.22 67.35 67.37
C SER A 710 -48.88 66.97 66.74
N LYS A 711 -47.95 67.93 66.63
CA LYS A 711 -46.58 67.68 66.12
C LYS A 711 -45.77 66.81 67.08
N ILE A 712 -45.89 67.06 68.39
CA ILE A 712 -45.20 66.29 69.44
C ILE A 712 -45.71 64.84 69.45
N ASP A 713 -47.02 64.63 69.49
CA ASP A 713 -47.63 63.30 69.49
C ASP A 713 -47.27 62.53 68.22
N TYR A 714 -47.31 63.17 67.05
CA TYR A 714 -46.86 62.58 65.79
C TYR A 714 -45.37 62.19 65.82
N LEU A 715 -44.50 63.07 66.33
CA LEU A 715 -43.07 62.80 66.43
C LEU A 715 -42.79 61.66 67.41
N LYS A 716 -43.45 61.63 68.57
CA LYS A 716 -43.34 60.58 69.59
C LYS A 716 -43.73 59.22 69.00
N GLN A 717 -44.79 59.18 68.18
CA GLN A 717 -45.23 57.96 67.50
C GLN A 717 -44.29 57.56 66.35
N LYS A 718 -43.90 58.50 65.48
CA LYS A 718 -43.11 58.23 64.27
C LYS A 718 -41.69 57.78 64.59
N GLU A 719 -41.03 58.48 65.51
CA GLU A 719 -39.61 58.27 65.82
C GLU A 719 -39.42 57.42 67.10
N ALA A 720 -40.51 56.90 67.69
CA ALA A 720 -40.51 56.12 68.93
C ALA A 720 -39.71 56.79 70.07
N VAL A 721 -39.79 58.13 70.17
CA VAL A 721 -38.97 58.91 71.11
C VAL A 721 -39.44 58.67 72.55
N VAL A 722 -38.49 58.36 73.43
CA VAL A 722 -38.73 58.30 74.89
C VAL A 722 -38.32 59.64 75.50
N TYR A 723 -39.26 60.35 76.09
CA TYR A 723 -38.98 61.59 76.81
C TYR A 723 -38.59 61.28 78.26
N GLY A 724 -37.66 62.06 78.82
CA GLY A 724 -37.39 62.02 80.26
C GLY A 724 -38.55 62.61 81.06
N GLU A 725 -38.62 62.31 82.35
CA GLU A 725 -39.70 62.75 83.25
C GLU A 725 -39.99 64.25 83.16
N GLU A 726 -38.94 65.08 83.03
CA GLU A 726 -39.05 66.53 82.90
C GLU A 726 -39.78 66.97 81.62
N LEU A 727 -39.38 66.44 80.46
CA LEU A 727 -39.98 66.79 79.19
C LEU A 727 -41.40 66.24 79.07
N ASP A 728 -41.64 65.01 79.54
CA ASP A 728 -42.99 64.44 79.60
C ASP A 728 -43.92 65.28 80.49
N TYR A 729 -43.42 65.73 81.65
CA TYR A 729 -44.19 66.64 82.52
C TYR A 729 -44.57 67.95 81.82
N GLN A 730 -43.64 68.57 81.09
CA GLN A 730 -43.92 69.83 80.39
C GLN A 730 -44.86 69.64 79.18
N VAL A 731 -44.78 68.51 78.48
CA VAL A 731 -45.75 68.13 77.44
C VAL A 731 -47.15 67.99 78.05
N GLU A 732 -47.29 67.31 79.19
CA GLU A 732 -48.57 67.19 79.89
C GLU A 732 -49.05 68.53 80.45
N LEU A 733 -48.17 69.39 80.94
CA LEU A 733 -48.51 70.75 81.34
C LEU A 733 -49.06 71.56 80.16
N LEU A 734 -48.45 71.44 78.98
CA LEU A 734 -48.97 72.04 77.75
C LEU A 734 -50.36 71.47 77.43
N ARG A 735 -50.55 70.16 77.52
CA ARG A 735 -51.85 69.50 77.29
C ARG A 735 -52.94 70.01 78.25
N VAL A 736 -52.63 70.16 79.53
CA VAL A 736 -53.53 70.74 80.52
C VAL A 736 -53.85 72.20 80.21
N ASN A 737 -52.86 73.01 79.85
CA ASN A 737 -53.06 74.43 79.55
C ASN A 737 -53.87 74.65 78.26
N VAL A 738 -53.63 73.84 77.24
CA VAL A 738 -54.45 73.81 76.02
C VAL A 738 -55.89 73.37 76.35
N GLY A 739 -56.06 72.39 77.25
CA GLY A 739 -57.36 71.97 77.74
C GLY A 739 -58.14 73.08 78.46
N LYS A 740 -57.47 73.95 79.23
CA LYS A 740 -58.10 75.11 79.90
C LYS A 740 -58.57 76.22 78.93
N CYS A 741 -58.05 76.21 77.70
CA CYS A 741 -58.45 77.17 76.66
C CYS A 741 -59.69 76.71 75.88
N LYS A 742 -60.09 75.44 76.06
CA LYS A 742 -61.32 74.84 75.51
C LYS A 742 -62.41 74.94 76.57
#